data_AF-A0A0R1TZK7-F1
#
_entry.id   AF-A0A0R1TZK7-F1
#
_cell.length_a   1.000
_cell.length_b   1.000
_cell.length_c   1.000
_cell.angle_alpha   90.00
_cell.angle_beta   90.00
_cell.angle_gamma   90.00
#
_symmetry.space_group_name_H-M   'P 1'
#
loop_
_entity.id
_entity.type
_entity.pdbx_description
1 polymer ?
#
loop_
_entity_poly.entity_id
_entity_poly.type
_entity_poly.pdbx_seq_one_letter_code
_entity_poly.pdbx_strand_id
1 'polypeptide(L)'
;MNKLAKSATVSIVTLMSAAVLAGYAGDGIHNVDAAVITPSELHTSSSINSYIADHKIQPVGITKELHTFDMFNYSTSGQKPEGVVFHYTDNATNYSARNEANYEINGGWENAFVHTFVDAGTILNIHDTNFGCWGSGPNGNKKFVQFELVTARNRDEFARSISNAAWYVAYLAHEYGWNLTLASQNNGSGTLWTHYDVTHYLGGTDHTDPIAYLNSWGYNTTQFLDLAKAYYQYGGFYDTITSNVAKTYNATITQDNRNDGLYATGPYNTSDETKAVAAVTAKSLSGQTVQVLREAVTKLGTWVQIKTADGQTWWMDKQGVKVNYDPIISSKKVNYGAYLDQSSSSYGLYKDGPYMTGASTFVYASKHASGFSNEPITVLAEEVTRTGTWVQIRLSNGDTWWMDKQGIKSYDTVTNQKSLNNTTVRITQDSRNDGMYASGPYHTSADTVRPAAKSLKKFNGQTATALQQESTALGTWVQLKLGDGSTWWVDERGITFFDPILSKNSNSSVVTVKQDNRNDGLYETGPYMTSNSTYTVAWKSAKKYNGQRATVLGEETTKRATWVHIKFSDGSTWWMDKAGVAPFDYDKVLSTNNVTYSAQINQSGRSDGLYQDGPFMTGATTLAVAAKTAKPFNGQTANVLKEETTVKGTWVQVRFANGETWWMDKRGISAFDTITNQTNTTYKATVNQNGRNDGLYQTGPYYTSSDTKNVAAKTAKKYNGQDATVLGEATTKRATWVHVQFGDGSTWWMDKQGVAAFAYDKVLSSTNVTYNAQVNQSNRTDGLYQDGPYMTGATTRAVAAKNAKQFNGQSATVLKEETTAKGTWVQIRFANGETWWMDKRGISAFYPITNQTSVNYQVKVNQDNRNDGLYQTGPYYTSLATKNVANKTAKQYNGQSAVVTAEATTPTATWVLVKFADGSSWWMDKNGVTKQ
;
A
#
# COMPACT_ATOMS: atom_id res chain seq x y z
N MET A 1 -35.48 8.57 79.42
CA MET A 1 -36.86 9.04 79.19
C MET A 1 -36.87 10.54 79.46
N ASN A 2 -36.76 11.36 78.41
CA ASN A 2 -37.84 12.20 77.85
C ASN A 2 -38.38 13.25 78.84
N LYS A 3 -38.00 14.53 78.67
CA LYS A 3 -38.76 15.60 77.94
C LYS A 3 -39.59 16.39 78.97
N LEU A 4 -39.76 17.72 78.93
CA LEU A 4 -39.66 18.77 77.92
C LEU A 4 -39.62 20.10 78.71
N ALA A 5 -38.71 21.01 78.39
CA ALA A 5 -38.85 22.43 78.74
C ALA A 5 -39.17 23.20 77.46
N LYS A 6 -40.26 23.97 77.53
CA LYS A 6 -40.89 24.70 76.43
C LYS A 6 -39.99 25.80 75.90
N SER A 7 -39.96 25.87 74.57
CA SER A 7 -39.44 26.98 73.78
C SER A 7 -40.27 28.25 74.02
N ALA A 8 -39.59 29.35 74.33
CA ALA A 8 -40.10 30.70 74.16
C ALA A 8 -39.22 31.37 73.10
N THR A 9 -39.79 31.55 71.92
CA THR A 9 -39.19 32.23 70.78
C THR A 9 -39.28 33.74 71.04
N VAL A 10 -38.14 34.39 71.31
CA VAL A 10 -38.02 35.85 71.23
C VAL A 10 -37.28 36.16 69.95
N SER A 11 -38.02 36.69 68.97
CA SER A 11 -37.48 37.26 67.75
C SER A 11 -36.74 38.57 68.09
N ILE A 12 -35.42 38.51 68.08
CA ILE A 12 -34.59 39.71 67.91
C ILE A 12 -34.39 39.88 66.41
N VAL A 13 -35.12 40.82 65.83
CA VAL A 13 -34.83 41.37 64.51
C VAL A 13 -33.72 42.39 64.70
N THR A 14 -32.47 41.98 64.44
CA THR A 14 -31.37 42.92 64.23
C THR A 14 -31.11 42.99 62.72
N LEU A 15 -31.31 44.17 62.14
CA LEU A 15 -30.80 44.52 60.82
C LEU A 15 -29.27 44.39 60.86
N MET A 16 -28.74 43.28 60.36
CA MET A 16 -27.36 43.25 59.87
C MET A 16 -27.41 43.70 58.40
N SER A 17 -27.04 44.96 58.19
CA SER A 17 -26.71 45.49 56.87
C SER A 17 -25.59 44.64 56.27
N ALA A 18 -25.86 43.99 55.14
CA ALA A 18 -24.88 43.27 54.35
C ALA A 18 -23.87 44.25 53.75
N ALA A 19 -22.74 44.45 54.42
CA ALA A 19 -21.57 45.13 53.88
C ALA A 19 -20.29 44.46 54.38
N VAL A 20 -20.05 43.20 54.01
CA VAL A 20 -18.71 42.59 54.13
C VAL A 20 -18.51 41.58 53.01
N LEU A 21 -18.10 42.06 51.82
CA LEU A 21 -17.39 41.29 50.80
C LEU A 21 -16.95 42.25 49.67
N ALA A 22 -16.09 43.19 50.01
CA ALA A 22 -15.26 43.89 49.04
C ALA A 22 -13.86 44.02 49.66
N GLY A 23 -12.85 43.64 48.90
CA GLY A 23 -11.47 43.57 49.34
C GLY A 23 -10.99 44.93 49.84
N TYR A 24 -10.58 44.97 51.10
CA TYR A 24 -9.58 45.92 51.56
C TYR A 24 -8.23 45.50 50.96
N ALA A 25 -8.04 45.85 49.68
CA ALA A 25 -6.71 46.17 49.18
C ALA A 25 -6.30 47.47 49.87
N GLY A 26 -5.04 47.54 50.29
CA GLY A 26 -4.54 48.63 51.11
C GLY A 26 -4.84 49.99 50.50
N ASP A 27 -5.54 50.81 51.27
CA ASP A 27 -5.34 52.25 51.33
C ASP A 27 -5.85 52.66 52.72
N GLY A 28 -4.94 53.17 53.54
CA GLY A 28 -5.24 53.70 54.86
C GLY A 28 -6.03 54.99 54.74
N ILE A 29 -7.27 54.93 54.25
CA ILE A 29 -8.20 56.06 54.33
C ILE A 29 -8.67 56.13 55.77
N HIS A 30 -8.04 57.01 56.55
CA HIS A 30 -8.59 57.45 57.82
C HIS A 30 -9.88 58.22 57.52
N ASN A 31 -11.05 57.59 57.66
CA ASN A 31 -12.29 58.37 57.75
C ASN A 31 -12.22 59.15 59.07
N VAL A 32 -11.98 60.45 58.96
CA VAL A 32 -12.17 61.37 60.08
C VAL A 32 -13.68 61.50 60.25
N ASP A 33 -14.27 60.70 61.13
CA ASP A 33 -15.68 60.86 61.45
C ASP A 33 -15.90 62.24 62.09
N ALA A 34 -16.48 63.14 61.29
CA ALA A 34 -17.17 64.37 61.68
C ALA A 34 -16.41 65.41 62.52
N ALA A 35 -15.10 65.65 62.31
CA ALA A 35 -14.40 66.78 62.92
C ALA A 35 -14.89 68.14 62.36
N VAL A 36 -16.02 68.63 62.86
CA VAL A 36 -16.67 69.90 62.47
C VAL A 36 -16.46 70.93 63.57
N ILE A 37 -15.60 71.91 63.32
CA ILE A 37 -15.37 73.03 64.25
C ILE A 37 -16.55 74.00 64.20
N THR A 38 -16.90 74.55 65.35
CA THR A 38 -17.96 75.53 65.56
C THR A 38 -17.37 76.90 65.92
N PRO A 39 -18.09 78.01 65.67
CA PRO A 39 -17.57 79.35 65.99
C PRO A 39 -17.19 79.57 67.47
N SER A 40 -17.78 78.81 68.40
CA SER A 40 -17.47 78.90 69.85
C SER A 40 -16.11 78.31 70.24
N GLU A 41 -15.53 77.45 69.40
CA GLU A 41 -14.23 76.80 69.64
C GLU A 41 -13.05 77.65 69.12
N LEU A 42 -13.33 78.78 68.46
CA LEU A 42 -12.35 79.71 67.92
C LEU A 42 -12.19 80.93 68.85
N HIS A 43 -10.95 81.32 69.13
CA HIS A 43 -10.62 82.40 70.05
C HIS A 43 -9.90 83.59 69.39
N THR A 44 -9.54 83.46 68.10
CA THR A 44 -8.92 84.53 67.32
C THR A 44 -9.84 84.95 66.17
N SER A 45 -10.09 86.26 66.01
CA SER A 45 -10.88 86.78 64.89
C SER A 45 -10.21 86.47 63.55
N SER A 46 -10.89 85.69 62.69
CA SER A 46 -10.40 85.30 61.37
C SER A 46 -11.54 85.08 60.39
N SER A 47 -11.50 85.78 59.24
CA SER A 47 -12.50 85.60 58.18
C SER A 47 -12.46 84.22 57.53
N ILE A 48 -11.32 83.51 57.61
CA ILE A 48 -11.16 82.16 57.08
C ILE A 48 -11.61 81.11 58.10
N ASN A 49 -11.24 81.23 59.39
CA ASN A 49 -11.69 80.26 60.40
C ASN A 49 -13.20 80.33 60.62
N SER A 50 -13.79 81.53 60.63
CA SER A 50 -15.24 81.67 60.65
C SER A 50 -15.87 81.01 59.42
N TYR A 51 -15.28 81.15 58.22
CA TYR A 51 -15.76 80.48 57.02
C TYR A 51 -15.70 78.94 57.15
N ILE A 52 -14.61 78.38 57.69
CA ILE A 52 -14.44 76.94 57.95
C ILE A 52 -15.54 76.44 58.88
N ALA A 53 -15.78 77.14 59.99
CA ALA A 53 -16.78 76.75 60.98
C ALA A 53 -18.22 76.87 60.45
N ASP A 54 -18.55 78.00 59.80
CA ASP A 54 -19.89 78.27 59.29
C ASP A 54 -20.29 77.30 58.16
N HIS A 55 -19.32 76.91 57.31
CA HIS A 55 -19.54 75.96 56.22
C HIS A 55 -19.34 74.50 56.64
N LYS A 56 -19.03 74.25 57.92
CA LYS A 56 -18.79 72.91 58.48
C LYS A 56 -17.76 72.11 57.67
N ILE A 57 -16.69 72.78 57.27
CA ILE A 57 -15.61 72.16 56.50
C ILE A 57 -14.95 71.09 57.37
N GLN A 58 -14.96 69.85 56.90
CA GLN A 58 -14.33 68.73 57.55
C GLN A 58 -12.94 68.49 56.96
N PRO A 59 -11.94 68.14 57.79
CA PRO A 59 -10.66 67.71 57.29
C PRO A 59 -10.75 66.33 56.63
N VAL A 60 -9.88 66.07 55.67
CA VAL A 60 -9.73 64.76 55.03
C VAL A 60 -8.80 63.85 55.82
N GLY A 61 -8.86 62.55 55.57
CA GLY A 61 -7.93 61.58 56.15
C GLY A 61 -6.50 61.71 55.62
N ILE A 62 -5.54 61.23 56.41
CA ILE A 62 -4.14 61.10 55.98
C ILE A 62 -4.03 59.94 55.00
N THR A 63 -3.64 60.23 53.76
CA THR A 63 -3.26 59.22 52.78
C THR A 63 -1.78 58.92 52.97
N LYS A 64 -1.43 57.72 53.44
CA LYS A 64 -0.03 57.28 53.59
C LYS A 64 0.43 56.54 52.34
N GLU A 65 1.33 57.16 51.59
CA GLU A 65 2.05 56.56 50.48
C GLU A 65 3.55 56.66 50.76
N LEU A 66 4.02 55.86 51.72
CA LEU A 66 5.40 55.96 52.19
C LEU A 66 6.37 55.47 51.12
N HIS A 67 7.33 56.32 50.75
CA HIS A 67 8.42 55.99 49.83
C HIS A 67 9.71 55.75 50.60
N THR A 68 10.63 55.00 49.98
CA THR A 68 11.94 54.72 50.59
C THR A 68 12.91 55.84 50.25
N PHE A 69 12.95 56.88 51.09
CA PHE A 69 13.96 57.94 51.07
C PHE A 69 15.09 57.65 52.08
N ASP A 70 16.15 58.45 52.07
CA ASP A 70 17.21 58.38 53.09
C ASP A 70 16.64 58.68 54.49
N MET A 71 16.46 57.63 55.29
CA MET A 71 15.93 57.71 56.65
C MET A 71 17.04 57.98 57.67
N PHE A 72 16.84 58.96 58.54
CA PHE A 72 17.71 59.23 59.68
C PHE A 72 16.89 59.55 60.93
N ASN A 73 17.41 59.19 62.10
CA ASN A 73 16.72 59.45 63.37
C ASN A 73 16.82 60.94 63.75
N TYR A 74 15.79 61.44 64.43
CA TYR A 74 15.84 62.78 65.04
C TYR A 74 16.99 62.88 66.05
N SER A 75 17.62 64.06 66.12
CA SER A 75 18.74 64.35 67.04
C SER A 75 18.28 64.86 68.42
N THR A 76 17.01 64.65 68.73
CA THR A 76 16.29 65.15 69.92
C THR A 76 16.32 64.11 71.05
N SER A 77 15.92 64.52 72.25
CA SER A 77 15.76 63.60 73.38
C SER A 77 14.66 62.58 73.08
N GLY A 78 15.02 61.30 73.04
CA GLY A 78 14.09 60.20 72.72
C GLY A 78 13.94 59.89 71.22
N GLN A 79 14.72 60.53 70.34
CA GLN A 79 14.71 60.32 68.88
C GLN A 79 13.32 60.53 68.26
N LYS A 80 12.56 61.51 68.77
CA LYS A 80 11.22 61.88 68.32
C LYS A 80 11.17 63.36 67.91
N PRO A 81 10.28 63.77 67.00
CA PRO A 81 10.21 65.18 66.64
C PRO A 81 9.80 66.05 67.84
N GLU A 82 10.30 67.29 67.86
CA GLU A 82 10.00 68.32 68.88
C GLU A 82 8.86 69.25 68.44
N GLY A 83 8.34 69.07 67.23
CA GLY A 83 7.33 69.93 66.62
C GLY A 83 7.20 69.71 65.11
N VAL A 84 6.50 70.63 64.45
CA VAL A 84 6.24 70.61 63.01
C VAL A 84 6.59 71.95 62.36
N VAL A 85 7.19 71.91 61.16
CA VAL A 85 7.43 73.09 60.30
C VAL A 85 6.36 73.14 59.22
N PHE A 86 5.70 74.28 59.14
CA PHE A 86 4.71 74.65 58.14
C PHE A 86 5.40 75.39 57.00
N HIS A 87 5.39 74.78 55.82
CA HIS A 87 5.92 75.34 54.58
C HIS A 87 4.81 75.73 53.57
N TYR A 88 5.19 76.50 52.55
CA TYR A 88 4.40 76.70 51.34
C TYR A 88 5.23 76.42 50.09
N THR A 89 4.67 75.64 49.17
CA THR A 89 5.35 75.10 47.97
C THR A 89 5.93 76.13 46.99
N ASP A 90 5.60 77.41 47.14
CA ASP A 90 6.00 78.51 46.26
C ASP A 90 5.70 78.30 44.77
N ASN A 91 4.70 77.46 44.46
CA ASN A 91 4.30 77.15 43.10
C ASN A 91 2.89 77.70 42.79
N ALA A 92 2.83 78.93 42.30
CA ALA A 92 1.57 79.63 42.01
C ALA A 92 0.69 78.97 40.92
N THR A 93 1.21 77.97 40.20
CA THR A 93 0.49 77.33 39.08
C THR A 93 0.04 75.89 39.36
N ASN A 94 0.43 75.33 40.50
CA ASN A 94 0.09 73.97 40.89
C ASN A 94 -0.77 73.97 42.15
N TYR A 95 -1.90 73.25 42.08
CA TYR A 95 -2.95 73.24 43.10
C TYR A 95 -3.21 71.83 43.65
N SER A 96 -2.26 70.91 43.46
CA SER A 96 -2.39 69.48 43.78
C SER A 96 -1.23 69.00 44.65
N ALA A 97 -1.54 68.52 45.86
CA ALA A 97 -0.61 67.87 46.78
C ALA A 97 0.06 66.65 46.15
N ARG A 98 -0.68 65.90 45.31
CA ARG A 98 -0.12 64.79 44.54
C ARG A 98 0.94 65.26 43.54
N ASN A 99 0.68 66.34 42.83
CA ASN A 99 1.63 66.82 41.81
C ASN A 99 2.92 67.32 42.45
N GLU A 100 2.83 68.02 43.58
CA GLU A 100 4.00 68.46 44.35
C GLU A 100 4.76 67.26 44.94
N ALA A 101 4.06 66.32 45.57
CA ALA A 101 4.65 65.09 46.07
C ALA A 101 5.36 64.27 44.98
N ASN A 102 4.78 64.19 43.78
CA ASN A 102 5.37 63.46 42.65
C ASN A 102 6.75 64.00 42.25
N TYR A 103 7.01 65.30 42.45
CA TYR A 103 8.33 65.86 42.17
C TYR A 103 9.38 65.26 43.11
N GLU A 104 9.10 65.20 44.41
CA GLU A 104 10.01 64.62 45.41
C GLU A 104 10.15 63.10 45.23
N ILE A 105 9.03 62.39 45.03
CA ILE A 105 8.98 60.93 44.84
C ILE A 105 9.80 60.49 43.61
N ASN A 106 9.69 61.21 42.49
CA ASN A 106 10.33 60.84 41.22
C ASN A 106 11.76 61.39 41.08
N GLY A 107 12.50 61.47 42.19
CA GLY A 107 13.93 61.81 42.22
C GLY A 107 14.26 63.21 42.73
N GLY A 108 13.28 64.07 43.03
CA GLY A 108 13.53 65.37 43.65
C GLY A 108 14.06 65.29 45.09
N TRP A 109 13.79 64.18 45.78
CA TRP A 109 14.16 63.96 47.19
C TRP A 109 15.67 64.06 47.47
N GLU A 110 16.53 63.84 46.47
CA GLU A 110 17.99 63.97 46.60
C GLU A 110 18.43 65.41 46.96
N ASN A 111 17.59 66.41 46.66
CA ASN A 111 17.87 67.81 46.98
C ASN A 111 17.21 68.24 48.30
N ALA A 112 15.90 68.02 48.42
CA ALA A 112 15.11 68.28 49.61
C ALA A 112 13.81 67.48 49.52
N PHE A 113 13.25 67.11 50.67
CA PHE A 113 11.89 66.57 50.73
C PHE A 113 11.23 66.86 52.08
N VAL A 114 9.90 66.85 52.09
CA VAL A 114 9.08 66.97 53.31
C VAL A 114 8.31 65.68 53.62
N HIS A 115 7.65 65.64 54.78
CA HIS A 115 6.86 64.45 55.12
C HIS A 115 5.52 64.43 54.40
N THR A 116 4.89 65.58 54.20
CA THR A 116 3.47 65.65 53.86
C THR A 116 3.15 66.83 52.97
N PHE A 117 2.29 66.63 51.97
CA PHE A 117 1.73 67.66 51.14
C PHE A 117 0.23 67.81 51.42
N VAL A 118 -0.23 69.05 51.56
CA VAL A 118 -1.62 69.35 51.93
C VAL A 118 -2.27 70.29 50.92
N ASP A 119 -3.40 69.85 50.35
CA ASP A 119 -4.27 70.67 49.51
C ASP A 119 -5.73 70.61 50.01
N ALA A 120 -6.67 71.13 49.22
CA ALA A 120 -8.08 71.23 49.60
C ALA A 120 -8.78 69.86 49.75
N GLY A 121 -8.25 68.80 49.15
CA GLY A 121 -8.86 67.47 49.13
C GLY A 121 -7.97 66.35 49.68
N THR A 122 -6.71 66.63 50.01
CA THR A 122 -5.72 65.59 50.33
C THR A 122 -4.76 66.04 51.44
N ILE A 123 -4.50 65.14 52.39
CA ILE A 123 -3.31 65.16 53.25
C ILE A 123 -2.46 63.97 52.83
N LEU A 124 -1.44 64.19 52.01
CA LEU A 124 -0.63 63.14 51.40
C LEU A 124 0.71 63.00 52.13
N ASN A 125 0.85 61.97 52.94
CA ASN A 125 2.07 61.66 53.68
C ASN A 125 2.95 60.68 52.89
N ILE A 126 4.15 61.13 52.51
CA ILE A 126 5.08 60.39 51.64
C ILE A 126 6.31 59.85 52.35
N HIS A 127 6.55 60.27 53.60
CA HIS A 127 7.68 59.83 54.43
C HIS A 127 7.25 59.57 55.87
N ASP A 128 7.84 58.55 56.50
CA ASP A 128 7.52 58.17 57.87
C ASP A 128 7.96 59.27 58.86
N THR A 129 7.00 59.83 59.59
CA THR A 129 7.22 60.93 60.54
C THR A 129 8.08 60.55 61.75
N ASN A 130 8.41 59.27 61.93
CA ASN A 130 9.39 58.80 62.91
C ASN A 130 10.85 59.04 62.51
N PHE A 131 11.11 59.41 61.26
CA PHE A 131 12.44 59.76 60.76
C PHE A 131 12.44 61.21 60.28
N GLY A 132 13.60 61.86 60.26
CA GLY A 132 13.71 63.23 59.73
C GLY A 132 13.56 63.30 58.20
N CYS A 133 13.35 64.51 57.69
CA CYS A 133 13.33 64.85 56.25
C CYS A 133 14.24 66.07 55.98
N TRP A 134 14.40 66.48 54.71
CA TRP A 134 15.41 67.47 54.32
C TRP A 134 14.92 68.90 53.94
N GLY A 135 13.63 69.24 54.14
CA GLY A 135 13.02 70.49 53.64
C GLY A 135 13.23 71.82 54.40
N SER A 136 13.76 71.85 55.63
CA SER A 136 13.82 73.07 56.47
C SER A 136 15.25 73.49 56.86
N GLY A 137 16.26 73.03 56.12
CA GLY A 137 17.66 73.25 56.42
C GLY A 137 18.20 72.37 57.56
N PRO A 138 19.54 72.23 57.69
CA PRO A 138 20.18 71.20 58.50
C PRO A 138 19.83 71.24 59.99
N ASN A 139 19.45 72.39 60.53
CA ASN A 139 19.09 72.57 61.93
C ASN A 139 17.61 72.19 62.20
N GLY A 140 16.69 72.48 61.28
CA GLY A 140 15.27 72.11 61.39
C GLY A 140 15.03 70.63 61.05
N ASN A 141 15.71 70.13 60.02
CA ASN A 141 15.61 68.75 59.51
C ASN A 141 15.81 67.67 60.58
N LYS A 142 16.65 67.94 61.58
CA LYS A 142 16.98 67.00 62.66
C LYS A 142 15.98 67.02 63.82
N LYS A 143 14.98 67.92 63.79
CA LYS A 143 14.10 68.22 64.93
C LYS A 143 12.62 68.09 64.63
N PHE A 144 12.18 68.34 63.41
CA PHE A 144 10.77 68.57 63.13
C PHE A 144 10.20 67.69 62.02
N VAL A 145 8.93 67.32 62.17
CA VAL A 145 8.08 66.90 61.05
C VAL A 145 7.87 68.12 60.16
N GLN A 146 7.71 67.94 58.84
CA GLN A 146 7.58 69.05 57.90
C GLN A 146 6.44 68.77 56.93
N PHE A 147 5.61 69.78 56.67
CA PHE A 147 4.58 69.69 55.64
C PHE A 147 4.55 70.93 54.75
N GLU A 148 4.16 70.70 53.51
CA GLU A 148 3.99 71.72 52.47
C GLU A 148 2.50 71.99 52.24
N LEU A 149 2.07 73.23 52.37
CA LEU A 149 0.75 73.67 51.94
C LEU A 149 0.81 74.09 50.47
N VAL A 150 -0.08 73.54 49.67
CA VAL A 150 -0.15 73.82 48.23
C VAL A 150 -0.96 75.10 47.97
N THR A 151 -0.63 75.81 46.88
CA THR A 151 -1.39 76.96 46.39
C THR A 151 -2.88 76.62 46.23
N ALA A 152 -3.76 77.53 46.66
CA ALA A 152 -5.21 77.41 46.50
C ALA A 152 -5.71 78.32 45.37
N ARG A 153 -6.74 77.89 44.61
CA ARG A 153 -7.30 78.68 43.50
C ARG A 153 -8.28 79.76 43.95
N ASN A 154 -8.93 79.55 45.09
CA ASN A 154 -10.01 80.40 45.59
C ASN A 154 -10.14 80.25 47.11
N ARG A 155 -11.01 81.07 47.72
CA ARG A 155 -11.22 81.11 49.18
C ARG A 155 -11.68 79.77 49.77
N ASP A 156 -12.50 79.00 49.06
CA ASP A 156 -13.00 77.70 49.55
C ASP A 156 -11.87 76.66 49.58
N GLU A 157 -11.09 76.57 48.50
CA GLU A 157 -9.90 75.72 48.46
C GLU A 157 -8.91 76.12 49.56
N PHE A 158 -8.67 77.42 49.76
CA PHE A 158 -7.77 77.90 50.82
C PHE A 158 -8.28 77.50 52.21
N ALA A 159 -9.58 77.70 52.48
CA ALA A 159 -10.20 77.30 53.74
C ALA A 159 -10.09 75.78 54.00
N ARG A 160 -10.32 74.95 52.98
CA ARG A 160 -10.15 73.50 53.08
C ARG A 160 -8.71 73.08 53.30
N SER A 161 -7.76 73.65 52.57
CA SER A 161 -6.32 73.37 52.76
C SER A 161 -5.86 73.77 54.16
N ILE A 162 -6.29 74.93 54.67
CA ILE A 162 -5.99 75.38 56.04
C ILE A 162 -6.64 74.46 57.08
N SER A 163 -7.88 74.04 56.86
CA SER A 163 -8.58 73.07 57.70
C SER A 163 -7.84 71.74 57.79
N ASN A 164 -7.45 71.18 56.64
CA ASN A 164 -6.67 69.95 56.53
C ASN A 164 -5.31 70.05 57.24
N ALA A 165 -4.57 71.14 57.00
CA ALA A 165 -3.28 71.36 57.62
C ALA A 165 -3.38 71.56 59.14
N ALA A 166 -4.37 72.32 59.62
CA ALA A 166 -4.59 72.53 61.04
C ALA A 166 -4.98 71.23 61.77
N TRP A 167 -5.83 70.42 61.16
CA TRP A 167 -6.17 69.09 61.69
C TRP A 167 -4.95 68.15 61.68
N TYR A 168 -4.13 68.16 60.62
CA TYR A 168 -2.90 67.37 60.56
C TYR A 168 -1.92 67.73 61.67
N VAL A 169 -1.74 69.03 61.93
CA VAL A 169 -0.92 69.52 63.05
C VAL A 169 -1.47 69.08 64.40
N ALA A 170 -2.80 69.08 64.58
CA ALA A 170 -3.44 68.52 65.77
C ALA A 170 -3.20 67.01 65.92
N TYR A 171 -3.32 66.24 64.83
CA TYR A 171 -3.00 64.82 64.79
C TYR A 171 -1.54 64.56 65.20
N LEU A 172 -0.57 65.30 64.66
CA LEU A 172 0.84 65.17 65.03
C LEU A 172 1.07 65.50 66.50
N ALA A 173 0.43 66.55 67.02
CA ALA A 173 0.52 66.89 68.43
C ALA A 173 -0.06 65.78 69.33
N HIS A 174 -1.12 65.10 68.90
CA HIS A 174 -1.66 63.96 69.65
C HIS A 174 -0.72 62.75 69.57
N GLU A 175 -0.22 62.44 68.36
CA GLU A 175 0.68 61.30 68.11
C GLU A 175 1.98 61.41 68.91
N TYR A 176 2.56 62.61 68.99
CA TYR A 176 3.83 62.85 69.66
C TYR A 176 3.71 63.45 71.08
N GLY A 177 2.49 63.73 71.55
CA GLY A 177 2.22 64.25 72.90
C GLY A 177 2.68 65.69 73.12
N TRP A 178 2.53 66.55 72.11
CA TRP A 178 2.96 67.95 72.13
C TRP A 178 1.87 68.90 72.63
N ASN A 179 2.29 69.99 73.28
CA ASN A 179 1.43 71.16 73.50
C ASN A 179 1.56 72.12 72.30
N LEU A 180 0.45 72.47 71.65
CA LEU A 180 0.45 73.36 70.48
C LEU A 180 0.78 74.81 70.86
N THR A 181 1.98 75.27 70.48
CA THR A 181 2.44 76.67 70.67
C THR A 181 3.25 77.15 69.46
N LEU A 182 3.16 78.44 69.14
CA LEU A 182 3.91 79.05 68.04
C LEU A 182 5.34 79.42 68.46
N ALA A 183 6.31 79.07 67.63
CA ALA A 183 7.72 79.41 67.85
C ALA A 183 7.97 80.93 67.93
N SER A 184 7.35 81.70 67.02
CA SER A 184 7.44 83.17 66.96
C SER A 184 6.90 83.89 68.19
N GLN A 185 5.93 83.30 68.90
CA GLN A 185 5.35 83.88 70.12
C GLN A 185 6.14 83.51 71.38
N ASN A 186 7.12 82.62 71.25
CA ASN A 186 7.84 82.01 72.37
C ASN A 186 9.36 82.03 72.12
N ASN A 187 9.87 83.09 71.47
CA ASN A 187 11.30 83.34 71.23
C ASN A 187 12.06 82.13 70.66
N GLY A 188 11.51 81.47 69.64
CA GLY A 188 12.16 80.31 69.02
C GLY A 188 12.05 79.03 69.85
N SER A 189 10.97 78.88 70.63
CA SER A 189 10.60 77.64 71.33
C SER A 189 9.12 77.33 71.09
N GLY A 190 8.75 76.05 70.95
CA GLY A 190 7.37 75.66 70.66
C GLY A 190 7.29 74.51 69.67
N THR A 191 6.08 74.15 69.27
CA THR A 191 5.80 72.92 68.51
C THR A 191 5.22 73.18 67.13
N LEU A 192 4.77 74.41 66.83
CA LEU A 192 4.40 74.86 65.50
C LEU A 192 5.36 75.95 65.04
N TRP A 193 6.11 75.65 63.98
CA TRP A 193 7.11 76.51 63.36
C TRP A 193 6.70 76.81 61.92
N THR A 194 7.09 77.97 61.40
CA THR A 194 7.14 78.24 59.96
C THR A 194 8.57 78.11 59.44
N HIS A 195 8.77 77.97 58.13
CA HIS A 195 10.11 77.97 57.57
C HIS A 195 10.86 79.28 57.91
N TYR A 196 10.15 80.41 57.90
CA TYR A 196 10.65 81.69 58.39
C TYR A 196 11.13 81.65 59.85
N ASP A 197 10.40 80.98 60.76
CA ASP A 197 10.84 80.82 62.15
C ASP A 197 12.15 80.02 62.24
N VAL A 198 12.33 79.01 61.39
CA VAL A 198 13.58 78.24 61.32
C VAL A 198 14.74 79.13 60.87
N THR A 199 14.56 79.94 59.82
CA THR A 199 15.55 80.94 59.38
C THR A 199 15.90 81.91 60.51
N HIS A 200 14.90 82.43 61.22
CA HIS A 200 15.09 83.48 62.21
C HIS A 200 15.73 82.99 63.52
N TYR A 201 15.34 81.81 64.01
CA TYR A 201 15.76 81.33 65.34
C TYR A 201 16.79 80.20 65.31
N LEU A 202 16.82 79.37 64.26
CA LEU A 202 17.74 78.21 64.15
C LEU A 202 18.85 78.41 63.11
N GLY A 203 18.59 79.20 62.07
CA GLY A 203 19.52 79.43 60.95
C GLY A 203 19.79 78.20 60.08
N GLY A 204 20.60 78.38 59.03
CA GLY A 204 20.94 77.31 58.07
C GLY A 204 20.01 77.19 56.85
N THR A 205 19.02 78.09 56.74
CA THR A 205 18.13 78.30 55.59
C THR A 205 17.77 79.79 55.54
N ASP A 206 17.49 80.33 54.35
CA ASP A 206 17.10 81.74 54.11
C ASP A 206 15.66 81.91 53.62
N HIS A 207 14.88 80.83 53.67
CA HIS A 207 13.49 80.80 53.24
C HIS A 207 12.56 81.61 54.17
N THR A 208 11.49 82.17 53.59
CA THR A 208 10.55 83.06 54.31
C THR A 208 9.09 82.60 54.24
N ASP A 209 8.83 81.45 53.63
CA ASP A 209 7.51 80.85 53.57
C ASP A 209 7.01 80.38 54.96
N PRO A 210 5.70 80.28 55.19
CA PRO A 210 4.58 80.59 54.30
C PRO A 210 4.03 82.02 54.52
N ILE A 211 4.79 82.91 55.19
CA ILE A 211 4.29 84.18 55.73
C ILE A 211 3.60 85.06 54.68
N ALA A 212 4.27 85.30 53.54
CA ALA A 212 3.73 86.14 52.47
C ALA A 212 2.47 85.52 51.83
N TYR A 213 2.47 84.21 51.62
CA TYR A 213 1.34 83.48 51.05
C TYR A 213 0.10 83.57 51.94
N LEU A 214 0.23 83.31 53.25
CA LEU A 214 -0.89 83.44 54.20
C LEU A 214 -1.43 84.88 54.24
N ASN A 215 -0.53 85.87 54.28
CA ASN A 215 -0.92 87.28 54.29
C ASN A 215 -1.71 87.68 53.03
N SER A 216 -1.41 87.09 51.86
CA SER A 216 -2.15 87.34 50.62
C SER A 216 -3.63 86.92 50.69
N TRP A 217 -3.97 85.98 51.58
CA TRP A 217 -5.34 85.54 51.88
C TRP A 217 -5.95 86.25 53.10
N GLY A 218 -5.26 87.24 53.67
CA GLY A 218 -5.68 87.90 54.91
C GLY A 218 -5.64 86.97 56.14
N TYR A 219 -4.76 85.97 56.11
CA TYR A 219 -4.64 84.94 57.15
C TYR A 219 -3.23 84.95 57.78
N ASN A 220 -3.10 84.50 59.03
CA ASN A 220 -1.80 84.44 59.71
C ASN A 220 -1.65 83.21 60.64
N THR A 221 -0.43 82.99 61.13
CA THR A 221 -0.09 81.82 61.95
C THR A 221 -0.79 81.78 63.31
N THR A 222 -1.18 82.93 63.89
CA THR A 222 -1.96 82.97 65.14
C THR A 222 -3.36 82.40 64.93
N GLN A 223 -3.99 82.75 63.82
CA GLN A 223 -5.29 82.20 63.43
C GLN A 223 -5.18 80.70 63.09
N PHE A 224 -4.08 80.28 62.46
CA PHE A 224 -3.81 78.85 62.23
C PHE A 224 -3.67 78.06 63.53
N LEU A 225 -2.90 78.57 64.49
CA LEU A 225 -2.73 77.93 65.80
C LEU A 225 -4.07 77.76 66.53
N ASP A 226 -4.94 78.77 66.46
CA ASP A 226 -6.28 78.73 67.06
C ASP A 226 -7.12 77.58 66.48
N LEU A 227 -7.13 77.43 65.15
CA LEU A 227 -7.83 76.33 64.47
C LEU A 227 -7.23 74.95 64.80
N ALA A 228 -5.89 74.84 64.85
CA ALA A 228 -5.22 73.58 65.20
C ALA A 228 -5.53 73.17 66.66
N LYS A 229 -5.61 74.14 67.58
CA LYS A 229 -6.02 73.89 68.97
C LYS A 229 -7.48 73.42 69.07
N ALA A 230 -8.38 74.01 68.27
CA ALA A 230 -9.77 73.56 68.22
C ALA A 230 -9.86 72.09 67.76
N TYR A 231 -9.15 71.70 66.69
CA TYR A 231 -9.08 70.31 66.24
C TYR A 231 -8.47 69.36 67.28
N TYR A 232 -7.44 69.80 68.00
CA TYR A 232 -6.83 69.00 69.05
C TYR A 232 -7.79 68.69 70.20
N GLN A 233 -8.64 69.65 70.58
CA GLN A 233 -9.65 69.45 71.62
C GLN A 233 -10.82 68.56 71.17
N TYR A 234 -11.16 68.57 69.87
CA TYR A 234 -12.22 67.72 69.31
C TYR A 234 -11.93 66.22 69.46
N GLY A 235 -10.69 65.77 69.17
CA GLY A 235 -10.28 64.37 69.31
C GLY A 235 -10.48 63.50 68.04
N GLY A 236 -10.65 62.18 68.21
CA GLY A 236 -10.86 61.22 67.10
C GLY A 236 -9.61 60.56 66.51
N PHE A 237 -8.52 60.45 67.28
CA PHE A 237 -7.24 59.88 66.83
C PHE A 237 -7.11 58.37 67.21
N TYR A 238 -7.22 57.46 66.24
CA TYR A 238 -7.13 55.98 66.41
C TYR A 238 -5.79 55.37 65.98
N ASP A 239 -5.50 54.15 66.44
CA ASP A 239 -4.28 53.42 66.08
C ASP A 239 -4.28 52.97 64.62
N THR A 240 -3.15 53.16 63.96
CA THR A 240 -2.96 52.71 62.57
C THR A 240 -2.65 51.21 62.55
N ILE A 241 -3.31 50.49 61.64
CA ILE A 241 -2.93 49.12 61.27
C ILE A 241 -1.78 49.21 60.26
N THR A 242 -0.56 48.89 60.68
CA THR A 242 0.66 49.02 59.85
C THR A 242 0.90 47.79 58.96
N SER A 243 0.26 46.66 59.25
CA SER A 243 0.29 45.45 58.44
C SER A 243 -1.01 44.68 58.65
N ASN A 244 -1.58 44.10 57.59
CA ASN A 244 -2.77 43.24 57.69
C ASN A 244 -2.72 42.17 56.60
N VAL A 245 -2.17 41.01 56.94
CA VAL A 245 -1.88 39.92 55.99
C VAL A 245 -2.80 38.74 56.20
N ALA A 246 -3.29 38.15 55.11
CA ALA A 246 -4.01 36.88 55.16
C ALA A 246 -3.03 35.75 55.55
N LYS A 247 -3.36 35.03 56.62
CA LYS A 247 -2.59 33.88 57.12
C LYS A 247 -3.56 32.86 57.66
N THR A 248 -3.74 31.77 56.92
CA THR A 248 -4.72 30.72 57.28
C THR A 248 -4.03 29.55 57.97
N TYR A 249 -4.34 29.32 59.25
CA TYR A 249 -3.86 28.16 60.00
C TYR A 249 -4.77 27.83 61.17
N ASN A 250 -4.72 26.58 61.65
CA ASN A 250 -5.44 26.19 62.86
C ASN A 250 -4.60 26.53 64.09
N ALA A 251 -5.24 27.09 65.11
CA ALA A 251 -4.63 27.40 66.40
C ALA A 251 -5.58 27.03 67.52
N THR A 252 -5.05 26.87 68.73
CA THR A 252 -5.82 26.71 69.96
C THR A 252 -5.77 28.02 70.73
N ILE A 253 -6.91 28.53 71.18
CA ILE A 253 -6.94 29.72 72.06
C ILE A 253 -6.37 29.32 73.43
N THR A 254 -5.44 30.11 73.97
CA THR A 254 -4.80 29.88 75.27
C THR A 254 -4.87 31.15 76.12
N GLN A 255 -5.61 31.11 77.22
CA GLN A 255 -5.84 32.26 78.11
C GLN A 255 -5.37 31.99 79.55
N ASP A 256 -4.41 31.10 79.74
CA ASP A 256 -4.01 30.57 81.05
C ASP A 256 -3.55 31.65 82.06
N ASN A 257 -3.03 32.79 81.57
CA ASN A 257 -2.70 33.98 82.37
C ASN A 257 -3.14 35.29 81.71
N ARG A 258 -4.18 35.24 80.86
CA ARG A 258 -4.64 36.38 80.05
C ARG A 258 -6.16 36.51 80.12
N ASN A 259 -6.66 37.66 79.67
CA ASN A 259 -8.08 37.92 79.47
C ASN A 259 -8.25 38.85 78.28
N ASP A 260 -7.84 38.37 77.10
CA ASP A 260 -7.86 39.17 75.89
C ASP A 260 -9.30 39.46 75.44
N GLY A 261 -9.55 40.69 74.99
CA GLY A 261 -10.84 41.07 74.40
C GLY A 261 -11.02 40.48 73.00
N LEU A 262 -12.27 40.17 72.63
CA LEU A 262 -12.67 39.82 71.27
C LEU A 262 -13.37 41.00 70.61
N TYR A 263 -12.87 41.40 69.45
CA TYR A 263 -13.36 42.57 68.71
C TYR A 263 -13.90 42.15 67.35
N ALA A 264 -15.11 42.58 67.00
CA ALA A 264 -15.79 42.10 65.79
C ALA A 264 -15.29 42.75 64.50
N THR A 265 -15.00 44.05 64.55
CA THR A 265 -14.79 44.88 63.35
C THR A 265 -13.31 45.14 63.04
N GLY A 266 -12.41 45.04 64.03
CA GLY A 266 -10.98 45.28 63.85
C GLY A 266 -10.18 45.06 65.14
N PRO A 267 -8.84 45.20 65.10
CA PRO A 267 -8.01 45.25 66.30
C PRO A 267 -8.46 46.33 67.30
N TYR A 268 -8.11 46.17 68.58
CA TYR A 268 -8.43 47.15 69.63
C TYR A 268 -7.89 48.55 69.28
N ASN A 269 -8.68 49.59 69.60
CA ASN A 269 -8.34 51.01 69.46
C ASN A 269 -8.06 51.49 68.01
N THR A 270 -8.63 50.81 67.00
CA THR A 270 -8.50 51.19 65.58
C THR A 270 -9.70 51.97 65.05
N SER A 271 -10.78 52.07 65.84
CA SER A 271 -12.01 52.82 65.56
C SER A 271 -12.75 53.09 66.88
N ASP A 272 -13.82 53.90 66.84
CA ASP A 272 -14.70 54.10 68.00
C ASP A 272 -15.27 52.78 68.54
N GLU A 273 -15.72 51.89 67.65
CA GLU A 273 -16.32 50.60 68.03
C GLU A 273 -15.32 49.67 68.71
N THR A 274 -14.05 49.74 68.29
CA THR A 274 -12.99 48.86 68.82
C THR A 274 -12.26 49.47 70.02
N LYS A 275 -12.47 50.74 70.33
CA LYS A 275 -11.97 51.40 71.54
C LYS A 275 -12.85 51.15 72.76
N ALA A 276 -14.14 50.87 72.55
CA ALA A 276 -15.06 50.46 73.61
C ALA A 276 -14.63 49.13 74.27
N VAL A 277 -15.05 48.91 75.52
CA VAL A 277 -14.79 47.65 76.24
C VAL A 277 -15.31 46.47 75.41
N ALA A 278 -14.43 45.48 75.16
CA ALA A 278 -14.79 44.30 74.38
C ALA A 278 -16.05 43.63 74.94
N ALA A 279 -17.06 43.42 74.08
CA ALA A 279 -18.33 42.82 74.48
C ALA A 279 -18.18 41.34 74.90
N VAL A 280 -17.11 40.68 74.45
CA VAL A 280 -16.81 39.27 74.72
C VAL A 280 -15.32 39.11 75.03
N THR A 281 -14.98 38.19 75.91
CA THR A 281 -13.59 37.86 76.28
C THR A 281 -13.18 36.50 75.69
N ALA A 282 -11.93 36.41 75.25
CA ALA A 282 -11.31 35.19 74.72
C ALA A 282 -11.22 34.08 75.76
N LYS A 283 -11.35 34.38 77.06
CA LYS A 283 -11.28 33.41 78.16
C LYS A 283 -12.41 32.38 78.09
N SER A 284 -13.58 32.79 77.60
CA SER A 284 -14.72 31.89 77.35
C SER A 284 -14.45 30.86 76.23
N LEU A 285 -13.46 31.13 75.38
CA LEU A 285 -13.07 30.28 74.26
C LEU A 285 -11.73 29.55 74.49
N SER A 286 -11.15 29.66 75.69
CA SER A 286 -9.86 29.02 76.00
C SER A 286 -9.94 27.50 75.81
N GLY A 287 -8.92 26.93 75.16
CA GLY A 287 -8.84 25.51 74.80
C GLY A 287 -9.57 25.14 73.50
N GLN A 288 -10.35 26.04 72.89
CA GLN A 288 -11.00 25.77 71.62
C GLN A 288 -10.00 25.88 70.45
N THR A 289 -10.13 24.98 69.48
CA THR A 289 -9.46 25.09 68.19
C THR A 289 -10.22 26.08 67.31
N VAL A 290 -9.49 27.04 66.75
CA VAL A 290 -9.98 28.07 65.83
C VAL A 290 -9.14 28.11 64.58
N GLN A 291 -9.71 28.65 63.50
CA GLN A 291 -8.97 28.96 62.30
C GLN A 291 -8.53 30.43 62.36
N VAL A 292 -7.24 30.71 62.40
CA VAL A 292 -6.73 32.05 62.13
C VAL A 292 -6.88 32.30 60.64
N LEU A 293 -7.41 33.46 60.29
CA LEU A 293 -7.63 33.91 58.91
C LEU A 293 -6.60 34.96 58.49
N ARG A 294 -6.23 35.84 59.42
CA ARG A 294 -5.39 37.03 59.18
C ARG A 294 -4.58 37.40 60.41
N GLU A 295 -3.46 38.08 60.18
CA GLU A 295 -2.68 38.76 61.21
C GLU A 295 -2.60 40.26 60.89
N ALA A 296 -2.84 41.12 61.88
CA ALA A 296 -2.70 42.56 61.78
C ALA A 296 -1.72 43.11 62.81
N VAL A 297 -0.95 44.14 62.47
CA VAL A 297 0.00 44.79 63.37
C VAL A 297 -0.48 46.21 63.64
N THR A 298 -0.49 46.57 64.91
CA THR A 298 -0.78 47.93 65.43
C THR A 298 0.34 48.34 66.36
N LYS A 299 0.36 49.61 66.80
CA LYS A 299 1.34 50.05 67.81
C LYS A 299 1.25 49.28 69.14
N LEU A 300 0.11 48.67 69.44
CA LEU A 300 -0.13 47.90 70.67
C LEU A 300 0.27 46.42 70.59
N GLY A 301 0.48 45.88 69.37
CA GLY A 301 0.85 44.48 69.20
C GLY A 301 0.35 43.86 67.89
N THR A 302 0.55 42.54 67.78
CA THR A 302 0.03 41.73 66.67
C THR A 302 -1.29 41.08 67.07
N TRP A 303 -2.29 41.26 66.23
CA TRP A 303 -3.64 40.75 66.38
C TRP A 303 -3.89 39.65 65.35
N VAL A 304 -4.73 38.68 65.71
CA VAL A 304 -5.19 37.62 64.81
C VAL A 304 -6.70 37.73 64.63
N GLN A 305 -7.16 37.60 63.39
CA GLN A 305 -8.57 37.34 63.11
C GLN A 305 -8.80 35.84 63.20
N ILE A 306 -9.50 35.39 64.23
CA ILE A 306 -9.89 34.00 64.43
C ILE A 306 -11.29 33.76 63.89
N LYS A 307 -11.54 32.53 63.45
CA LYS A 307 -12.85 31.99 63.11
C LYS A 307 -13.12 30.78 64.00
N THR A 308 -14.19 30.87 64.78
CA THR A 308 -14.65 29.80 65.66
C THR A 308 -15.44 28.74 64.89
N ALA A 309 -15.69 27.58 65.50
CA ALA A 309 -16.35 26.45 64.85
C ALA A 309 -17.79 26.74 64.41
N ASP A 310 -18.48 27.67 65.07
CA ASP A 310 -19.80 28.18 64.73
C ASP A 310 -19.77 29.23 63.59
N GLY A 311 -18.59 29.57 63.08
CA GLY A 311 -18.38 30.47 61.96
C GLY A 311 -18.22 31.95 62.33
N GLN A 312 -18.33 32.31 63.62
CA GLN A 312 -18.11 33.70 64.05
C GLN A 312 -16.63 34.10 63.91
N THR A 313 -16.38 35.38 63.65
CA THR A 313 -15.02 35.91 63.49
C THR A 313 -14.72 37.01 64.50
N TRP A 314 -13.54 36.95 65.10
CA TRP A 314 -13.10 37.90 66.12
C TRP A 314 -11.64 38.27 65.93
N TRP A 315 -11.30 39.52 66.22
CA TRP A 315 -9.93 39.96 66.40
C TRP A 315 -9.53 39.81 67.87
N MET A 316 -8.36 39.22 68.11
CA MET A 316 -7.79 39.09 69.45
C MET A 316 -6.26 39.19 69.40
N ASP A 317 -5.62 39.38 70.55
CA ASP A 317 -4.15 39.40 70.64
C ASP A 317 -3.58 38.03 70.19
N LYS A 318 -2.59 38.05 69.29
CA LYS A 318 -1.91 36.85 68.78
C LYS A 318 -1.25 36.04 69.89
N GLN A 319 -0.80 36.66 70.97
CA GLN A 319 -0.23 35.96 72.12
C GLN A 319 -1.25 35.04 72.81
N GLY A 320 -2.54 35.28 72.61
CA GLY A 320 -3.64 34.46 73.11
C GLY A 320 -3.95 33.22 72.27
N VAL A 321 -3.18 32.92 71.21
CA VAL A 321 -3.35 31.72 70.39
C VAL A 321 -2.04 30.92 70.26
N LYS A 322 -2.16 29.59 70.30
CA LYS A 322 -1.07 28.63 70.08
C LYS A 322 -1.28 27.89 68.77
N VAL A 323 -0.35 27.99 67.82
CA VAL A 323 -0.43 27.31 66.52
C VAL A 323 -0.50 25.79 66.70
N ASN A 324 -1.39 25.13 65.96
CA ASN A 324 -1.50 23.67 65.91
C ASN A 324 -0.70 23.14 64.71
N TYR A 325 0.52 22.65 64.94
CA TYR A 325 1.34 22.04 63.90
C TYR A 325 0.75 20.71 63.40
N ASP A 326 1.03 20.37 62.13
CA ASP A 326 0.64 19.11 61.50
C ASP A 326 1.68 18.02 61.82
N PRO A 327 1.36 16.99 62.63
CA PRO A 327 2.33 15.99 63.03
C PRO A 327 2.65 15.02 61.87
N ILE A 328 3.88 14.52 61.88
CA ILE A 328 4.32 13.42 61.02
C ILE A 328 3.66 12.12 61.53
N ILE A 329 2.78 11.54 60.73
CA ILE A 329 2.05 10.30 61.01
C ILE A 329 2.92 9.08 60.69
N SER A 330 3.68 9.13 59.60
CA SER A 330 4.62 8.07 59.21
C SER A 330 5.82 8.64 58.46
N SER A 331 6.99 8.01 58.62
CA SER A 331 8.22 8.36 57.92
C SER A 331 8.90 7.11 57.35
N LYS A 332 9.32 7.17 56.09
CA LYS A 332 9.93 6.05 55.36
C LYS A 332 11.14 6.54 54.56
N LYS A 333 12.30 5.91 54.76
CA LYS A 333 13.46 6.11 53.88
C LYS A 333 13.25 5.39 52.55
N VAL A 334 13.51 6.08 51.45
CA VAL A 334 13.38 5.57 50.08
C VAL A 334 14.62 5.95 49.26
N ASN A 335 14.78 5.33 48.09
CA ASN A 335 15.82 5.72 47.14
C ASN A 335 15.33 5.41 45.72
N TYR A 336 14.71 6.40 45.08
CA TYR A 336 14.29 6.29 43.69
C TYR A 336 14.47 7.61 42.95
N GLY A 337 14.67 7.53 41.64
CA GLY A 337 14.75 8.69 40.77
C GLY A 337 13.36 9.20 40.38
N ALA A 338 13.22 10.52 40.31
CA ALA A 338 12.03 11.21 39.84
C ALA A 338 12.45 12.54 39.19
N TYR A 339 11.51 13.36 38.77
CA TYR A 339 11.78 14.72 38.34
C TYR A 339 10.68 15.68 38.85
N LEU A 340 11.01 16.97 38.90
CA LEU A 340 10.08 18.01 39.36
C LEU A 340 9.03 18.33 38.30
N ASP A 341 7.74 18.27 38.67
CA ASP A 341 6.62 18.65 37.83
C ASP A 341 5.95 19.93 38.37
N GLN A 342 6.08 21.03 37.62
CA GLN A 342 5.50 22.34 37.97
C GLN A 342 4.34 22.72 37.03
N SER A 343 3.76 21.75 36.31
CA SER A 343 2.71 22.00 35.31
C SER A 343 1.40 22.56 35.89
N SER A 344 1.14 22.35 37.18
CA SER A 344 -0.13 22.70 37.83
C SER A 344 -0.01 23.71 38.97
N SER A 345 1.16 23.84 39.61
CA SER A 345 1.36 24.69 40.79
C SER A 345 2.85 24.91 41.08
N SER A 346 3.15 26.03 41.74
CA SER A 346 4.48 26.34 42.27
C SER A 346 4.63 25.74 43.67
N TYR A 347 5.21 24.55 43.77
CA TYR A 347 5.35 23.84 45.04
C TYR A 347 6.47 24.46 45.90
N GLY A 348 6.21 24.59 47.20
CA GLY A 348 7.20 25.10 48.15
C GLY A 348 8.30 24.07 48.45
N LEU A 349 9.53 24.55 48.57
CA LEU A 349 10.69 23.78 49.05
C LEU A 349 11.02 24.20 50.49
N TYR A 350 11.04 23.23 51.39
CA TYR A 350 11.25 23.44 52.83
C TYR A 350 12.54 22.76 53.28
N LYS A 351 13.37 23.47 54.04
CA LYS A 351 14.70 22.97 54.41
C LYS A 351 14.66 21.94 55.55
N ASP A 352 13.87 22.22 56.57
CA ASP A 352 13.96 21.52 57.85
C ASP A 352 12.91 20.41 58.06
N GLY A 353 11.96 20.27 57.15
CA GLY A 353 10.88 19.27 57.24
C GLY A 353 9.67 19.60 56.36
N PRO A 354 8.64 18.74 56.33
CA PRO A 354 7.37 19.03 55.67
C PRO A 354 6.70 20.32 56.16
N TYR A 355 5.90 20.98 55.32
CA TYR A 355 5.17 22.19 55.69
C TYR A 355 4.32 21.99 56.96
N MET A 356 4.26 23.02 57.82
CA MET A 356 3.46 23.05 59.06
C MET A 356 3.84 22.02 60.13
N THR A 357 4.95 21.28 60.00
CA THR A 357 5.38 20.30 61.02
C THR A 357 6.09 20.90 62.23
N GLY A 358 6.54 22.15 62.13
CA GLY A 358 7.21 22.87 63.22
C GLY A 358 7.37 24.35 62.94
N ALA A 359 7.98 25.09 63.87
CA ALA A 359 8.10 26.54 63.78
C ALA A 359 8.88 27.03 62.55
N SER A 360 9.94 26.33 62.15
CA SER A 360 10.74 26.72 60.97
C SER A 360 10.10 26.34 59.64
N THR A 361 9.21 25.34 59.62
CA THR A 361 8.46 24.89 58.43
C THR A 361 7.06 25.52 58.35
N PHE A 362 6.66 26.28 59.37
CA PHE A 362 5.46 27.10 59.42
C PHE A 362 5.63 28.43 58.66
N VAL A 363 6.86 28.96 58.63
CA VAL A 363 7.19 30.16 57.86
C VAL A 363 7.32 29.79 56.37
N TYR A 364 7.07 30.76 55.49
CA TYR A 364 7.08 30.66 54.03
C TYR A 364 8.13 29.68 53.48
N ALA A 365 7.78 29.00 52.38
CA ALA A 365 8.69 28.11 51.67
C ALA A 365 10.04 28.80 51.42
N SER A 366 11.14 28.13 51.76
CA SER A 366 12.49 28.71 51.66
C SER A 366 12.85 29.02 50.20
N LYS A 367 12.30 28.23 49.27
CA LYS A 367 12.36 28.42 47.81
C LYS A 367 11.08 27.86 47.19
N HIS A 368 10.86 28.18 45.92
CA HIS A 368 9.82 27.54 45.11
C HIS A 368 10.45 26.61 44.06
N ALA A 369 9.80 25.47 43.81
CA ALA A 369 10.22 24.49 42.82
C ALA A 369 10.02 24.95 41.37
N SER A 370 9.33 26.07 41.14
CA SER A 370 9.08 26.66 39.81
C SER A 370 10.35 26.93 39.00
N GLY A 371 11.47 27.28 39.66
CA GLY A 371 12.77 27.47 39.02
C GLY A 371 13.48 26.19 38.57
N PHE A 372 12.94 25.01 38.91
CA PHE A 372 13.59 23.72 38.74
C PHE A 372 12.72 22.70 37.97
N SER A 373 11.74 23.18 37.20
CA SER A 373 10.83 22.30 36.44
C SER A 373 11.58 21.36 35.50
N ASN A 374 11.15 20.09 35.45
CA ASN A 374 11.79 18.98 34.73
C ASN A 374 13.21 18.63 35.21
N GLU A 375 13.66 19.19 36.34
CA GLU A 375 14.96 18.80 36.89
C GLU A 375 14.88 17.37 37.47
N PRO A 376 15.81 16.48 37.09
CA PRO A 376 15.98 15.18 37.73
C PRO A 376 16.33 15.30 39.20
N ILE A 377 15.71 14.46 40.02
CA ILE A 377 15.93 14.40 41.46
C ILE A 377 16.11 12.95 41.93
N THR A 378 16.69 12.80 43.13
CA THR A 378 16.58 11.56 43.92
C THR A 378 15.62 11.79 45.08
N VAL A 379 14.65 10.91 45.28
CA VAL A 379 13.81 10.91 46.49
C VAL A 379 14.47 10.05 47.55
N LEU A 380 14.70 10.64 48.72
CA LEU A 380 15.45 10.06 49.85
C LEU A 380 14.54 9.60 51.00
N ALA A 381 13.39 10.24 51.16
CA ALA A 381 12.41 9.89 52.17
C ALA A 381 11.00 10.29 51.74
N GLU A 382 9.99 9.61 52.29
CA GLU A 382 8.58 10.00 52.22
C GLU A 382 8.00 10.12 53.62
N GLU A 383 7.29 11.21 53.88
CA GLU A 383 6.59 11.46 55.14
C GLU A 383 5.12 11.75 54.89
N VAL A 384 4.25 11.26 55.75
CA VAL A 384 2.81 11.49 55.67
C VAL A 384 2.40 12.34 56.87
N THR A 385 1.74 13.46 56.61
CA THR A 385 1.11 14.32 57.63
C THR A 385 -0.41 14.21 57.51
N ARG A 386 -1.20 14.94 58.32
CA ARG A 386 -2.67 14.91 58.18
C ARG A 386 -3.13 15.55 56.86
N THR A 387 -2.33 16.47 56.32
CA THR A 387 -2.71 17.29 55.16
C THR A 387 -2.10 16.82 53.85
N GLY A 388 -1.08 15.96 53.86
CA GLY A 388 -0.47 15.49 52.61
C GLY A 388 0.63 14.46 52.77
N THR A 389 1.18 14.03 51.63
CA THR A 389 2.40 13.22 51.56
C THR A 389 3.53 14.08 51.04
N TRP A 390 4.64 14.08 51.75
CA TRP A 390 5.81 14.89 51.50
C TRP A 390 6.98 14.00 51.14
N VAL A 391 7.87 14.52 50.31
CA VAL A 391 9.08 13.83 49.86
C VAL A 391 10.30 14.68 50.18
N GLN A 392 11.33 14.03 50.71
CA GLN A 392 12.66 14.62 50.77
C GLN A 392 13.37 14.35 49.45
N ILE A 393 13.60 15.40 48.68
CA ILE A 393 14.26 15.35 47.39
C ILE A 393 15.72 15.78 47.53
N ARG A 394 16.55 15.31 46.60
CA ARG A 394 17.90 15.83 46.35
C ARG A 394 17.99 16.31 44.91
N LEU A 395 18.30 17.59 44.74
CA LEU A 395 18.52 18.24 43.45
C LEU A 395 19.87 17.83 42.83
N SER A 396 20.09 18.16 41.56
CA SER A 396 21.32 17.82 40.84
C SER A 396 22.57 18.48 41.45
N ASN A 397 22.40 19.64 42.07
CA ASN A 397 23.46 20.38 42.78
C ASN A 397 23.81 19.77 44.16
N GLY A 398 23.10 18.73 44.60
CA GLY A 398 23.30 18.05 45.88
C GLY A 398 22.44 18.58 47.04
N ASP A 399 21.75 19.72 46.87
CA ASP A 399 20.88 20.27 47.91
C ASP A 399 19.68 19.36 48.18
N THR A 400 19.30 19.26 49.46
CA THR A 400 18.11 18.52 49.89
C THR A 400 16.99 19.44 50.35
N TRP A 401 15.77 19.08 49.98
CA TRP A 401 14.56 19.84 50.28
C TRP A 401 13.39 18.90 50.55
N TRP A 402 12.45 19.33 51.39
CA TRP A 402 11.13 18.72 51.53
C TRP A 402 10.14 19.43 50.62
N MET A 403 9.27 18.69 49.96
CA MET A 403 8.18 19.23 49.15
C MET A 403 6.99 18.28 49.10
N ASP A 404 5.85 18.77 48.64
CA ASP A 404 4.68 17.92 48.42
C ASP A 404 4.98 16.89 47.32
N LYS A 405 4.61 15.62 47.55
CA LYS A 405 4.82 14.51 46.62
C LYS A 405 4.10 14.73 45.28
N GLN A 406 3.03 15.52 45.24
CA GLN A 406 2.33 15.85 44.00
C GLN A 406 3.18 16.70 43.04
N GLY A 407 4.20 17.40 43.54
CA GLY A 407 5.12 18.19 42.72
C GLY A 407 6.26 17.38 42.08
N ILE A 408 6.26 16.06 42.23
CA ILE A 408 7.21 15.17 41.56
C ILE A 408 6.49 14.14 40.68
N LYS A 409 7.15 13.68 39.62
CA LYS A 409 6.70 12.57 38.79
C LYS A 409 7.80 11.54 38.62
N SER A 410 7.41 10.27 38.61
CA SER A 410 8.30 9.16 38.32
C SER A 410 8.61 9.06 36.82
N TYR A 411 9.73 8.45 36.48
CA TYR A 411 10.05 8.12 35.09
C TYR A 411 9.10 7.06 34.54
N ASP A 412 8.85 7.12 33.23
CA ASP A 412 8.03 6.13 32.55
C ASP A 412 8.72 4.77 32.54
N THR A 413 7.94 3.72 32.74
CA THR A 413 8.44 2.35 32.66
C THR A 413 8.43 1.88 31.20
N VAL A 414 9.52 1.22 30.78
CA VAL A 414 9.56 0.49 29.51
C VAL A 414 8.75 -0.79 29.65
N THR A 415 7.69 -0.94 28.85
CA THR A 415 6.75 -2.06 28.95
C THR A 415 7.03 -3.19 27.96
N ASN A 416 7.76 -2.90 26.88
CA ASN A 416 8.11 -3.88 25.85
C ASN A 416 9.43 -3.51 25.18
N GLN A 417 10.23 -4.52 24.81
CA GLN A 417 11.49 -4.36 24.08
C GLN A 417 11.55 -5.38 22.95
N LYS A 418 11.95 -4.94 21.74
CA LYS A 418 12.03 -5.81 20.56
C LYS A 418 13.23 -5.42 19.68
N SER A 419 14.04 -6.41 19.32
CA SER A 419 15.12 -6.24 18.32
C SER A 419 14.53 -6.04 16.90
N LEU A 420 15.16 -5.15 16.13
CA LEU A 420 14.81 -4.85 14.74
C LEU A 420 15.83 -5.36 13.72
N ASN A 421 16.78 -6.19 14.13
CA ASN A 421 17.74 -6.87 13.24
C ASN A 421 18.45 -5.94 12.26
N ASN A 422 18.83 -4.73 12.68
CA ASN A 422 19.52 -3.73 11.86
C ASN A 422 18.75 -3.35 10.57
N THR A 423 17.42 -3.20 10.68
CA THR A 423 16.56 -2.83 9.54
C THR A 423 16.84 -1.41 9.08
N THR A 424 17.03 -1.21 7.77
CA THR A 424 17.15 0.14 7.20
C THR A 424 15.79 0.85 7.20
N VAL A 425 15.77 2.11 7.65
CA VAL A 425 14.59 2.98 7.68
C VAL A 425 14.90 4.34 7.05
N ARG A 426 13.87 5.06 6.62
CA ARG A 426 13.96 6.48 6.25
C ARG A 426 13.57 7.35 7.43
N ILE A 427 14.30 8.43 7.66
CA ILE A 427 13.92 9.47 8.62
C ILE A 427 12.88 10.38 7.95
N THR A 428 11.69 10.48 8.55
CA THR A 428 10.53 11.18 7.98
C THR A 428 10.01 12.21 8.96
N GLN A 429 10.51 13.44 8.82
CA GLN A 429 10.28 14.55 9.72
C GLN A 429 9.53 15.70 9.04
N ASP A 430 8.93 15.53 7.86
CA ASP A 430 8.38 16.65 7.05
C ASP A 430 7.44 17.57 7.84
N SER A 431 6.54 17.01 8.64
CA SER A 431 5.59 17.72 9.52
C SER A 431 5.91 17.59 11.02
N ARG A 432 7.14 17.19 11.38
CA ARG A 432 7.55 16.89 12.76
C ARG A 432 8.89 17.56 13.10
N ASN A 433 9.23 17.57 14.38
CA ASN A 433 10.54 18.01 14.90
C ASN A 433 10.87 17.19 16.15
N ASP A 434 11.05 15.89 15.96
CA ASP A 434 11.21 14.95 17.06
C ASP A 434 12.60 15.06 17.71
N GLY A 435 12.63 14.93 19.02
CA GLY A 435 13.86 14.91 19.81
C GLY A 435 14.66 13.61 19.65
N MET A 436 15.99 13.73 19.80
CA MET A 436 16.93 12.61 19.82
C MET A 436 17.52 12.45 21.23
N TYR A 437 17.43 11.24 21.78
CA TYR A 437 17.84 10.90 23.15
C TYR A 437 18.95 9.86 23.16
N ALA A 438 20.01 10.07 23.92
CA ALA A 438 21.22 9.23 23.82
C ALA A 438 21.11 7.88 24.55
N SER A 439 20.49 7.87 25.73
CA SER A 439 20.56 6.76 26.67
C SER A 439 19.30 5.89 26.73
N GLY A 440 18.15 6.38 26.25
CA GLY A 440 16.88 5.63 26.28
C GLY A 440 15.73 6.39 25.63
N PRO A 441 14.53 5.78 25.59
CA PRO A 441 13.28 6.47 25.25
C PRO A 441 13.08 7.75 26.08
N TYR A 442 12.38 8.74 25.52
CA TYR A 442 12.02 9.95 26.26
C TYR A 442 11.36 9.59 27.60
N HIS A 443 11.73 10.33 28.65
CA HIS A 443 11.07 10.27 29.96
C HIS A 443 11.27 8.99 30.79
N THR A 444 12.18 8.10 30.36
CA THR A 444 12.52 6.85 31.08
C THR A 444 13.67 6.98 32.08
N SER A 445 14.40 8.09 32.08
CA SER A 445 15.54 8.32 32.97
C SER A 445 15.84 9.82 33.15
N ALA A 446 16.76 10.12 34.08
CA ALA A 446 17.24 11.48 34.31
C ALA A 446 17.84 12.14 33.06
N ASP A 447 18.48 11.36 32.20
CA ASP A 447 19.11 11.86 30.96
C ASP A 447 18.09 12.08 29.84
N THR A 448 16.92 11.42 29.92
CA THR A 448 15.92 11.45 28.86
C THR A 448 14.70 12.29 29.19
N VAL A 449 14.58 12.87 30.40
CA VAL A 449 13.55 13.86 30.74
C VAL A 449 13.96 15.30 30.39
N ARG A 450 15.27 15.54 30.23
CA ARG A 450 15.83 16.84 29.83
C ARG A 450 15.52 17.15 28.35
N PRO A 451 15.63 18.42 27.91
CA PRO A 451 15.47 18.78 26.50
C PRO A 451 16.33 17.89 25.60
N ALA A 452 15.75 17.45 24.48
CA ALA A 452 16.42 16.55 23.55
C ALA A 452 17.80 17.11 23.15
N ALA A 453 18.83 16.25 23.17
CA ALA A 453 20.20 16.66 22.91
C ALA A 453 20.37 17.22 21.49
N LYS A 454 19.60 16.67 20.55
CA LYS A 454 19.54 17.06 19.13
C LYS A 454 18.13 16.87 18.60
N SER A 455 17.85 17.49 17.45
CA SER A 455 16.62 17.27 16.69
C SER A 455 16.86 16.30 15.53
N LEU A 456 15.93 15.37 15.34
CA LEU A 456 15.94 14.43 14.22
C LEU A 456 15.66 15.11 12.88
N LYS A 457 15.03 16.29 12.87
CA LYS A 457 14.67 17.06 11.66
C LYS A 457 15.86 17.32 10.73
N LYS A 458 17.06 17.49 11.29
CA LYS A 458 18.30 17.71 10.51
C LYS A 458 18.62 16.54 9.56
N PHE A 459 18.16 15.33 9.90
CA PHE A 459 18.41 14.12 9.13
C PHE A 459 17.22 13.72 8.25
N ASN A 460 16.24 14.62 8.07
CA ASN A 460 15.05 14.34 7.27
C ASN A 460 15.41 13.87 5.85
N GLY A 461 14.77 12.79 5.42
CA GLY A 461 14.97 12.16 4.11
C GLY A 461 16.22 11.27 3.99
N GLN A 462 17.08 11.23 5.01
CA GLN A 462 18.22 10.32 5.06
C GLN A 462 17.79 8.93 5.55
N THR A 463 18.62 7.93 5.27
CA THR A 463 18.46 6.58 5.81
C THR A 463 19.23 6.39 7.11
N ALA A 464 18.68 5.59 8.00
CA ALA A 464 19.33 5.13 9.23
C ALA A 464 19.10 3.63 9.44
N THR A 465 19.85 3.04 10.37
CA THR A 465 19.69 1.64 10.76
C THR A 465 18.93 1.57 12.07
N ALA A 466 17.72 0.99 12.06
CA ALA A 466 16.94 0.73 13.26
C ALA A 466 17.44 -0.55 13.94
N LEU A 467 17.88 -0.41 15.19
CA LEU A 467 18.51 -1.49 15.96
C LEU A 467 17.48 -2.25 16.81
N GLN A 468 16.65 -1.51 17.54
CA GLN A 468 15.63 -2.04 18.43
C GLN A 468 14.52 -1.01 18.66
N GLN A 469 13.37 -1.46 19.18
CA GLN A 469 12.26 -0.62 19.60
C GLN A 469 11.85 -0.92 21.04
N GLU A 470 11.35 0.11 21.72
CA GLU A 470 10.82 0.03 23.08
C GLU A 470 9.51 0.80 23.19
N SER A 471 8.60 0.34 24.06
CA SER A 471 7.33 1.01 24.30
C SER A 471 7.28 1.58 25.72
N THR A 472 6.76 2.81 25.84
CA THR A 472 6.45 3.48 27.11
C THR A 472 4.99 3.95 27.09
N ALA A 473 4.50 4.56 28.18
CA ALA A 473 3.18 5.17 28.23
C ALA A 473 3.00 6.31 27.18
N LEU A 474 4.09 6.89 26.68
CA LEU A 474 4.07 8.00 25.72
C LEU A 474 4.14 7.57 24.26
N GLY A 475 4.47 6.30 23.97
CA GLY A 475 4.54 5.76 22.62
C GLY A 475 5.65 4.74 22.41
N THR A 476 5.92 4.42 21.14
CA THR A 476 7.02 3.54 20.74
C THR A 476 8.22 4.37 20.30
N TRP A 477 9.39 3.97 20.79
CA TRP A 477 10.67 4.62 20.55
C TRP A 477 11.60 3.64 19.84
N VAL A 478 12.37 4.12 18.87
CA VAL A 478 13.29 3.30 18.09
C VAL A 478 14.71 3.83 18.26
N GLN A 479 15.63 2.92 18.56
CA GLN A 479 17.06 3.23 18.56
C GLN A 479 17.58 3.20 17.13
N LEU A 480 17.98 4.35 16.60
CA LEU A 480 18.57 4.52 15.29
C LEU A 480 20.08 4.67 15.39
N LYS A 481 20.80 3.99 14.51
CA LYS A 481 22.19 4.29 14.17
C LYS A 481 22.24 5.14 12.90
N LEU A 482 22.74 6.36 13.01
CA LEU A 482 22.88 7.30 11.90
C LEU A 482 24.13 7.00 11.07
N GLY A 483 24.25 7.64 9.89
CA GLY A 483 25.37 7.44 8.98
C GLY A 483 26.74 7.85 9.54
N ASP A 484 26.77 8.75 10.53
CA ASP A 484 27.98 9.12 11.28
C ASP A 484 28.38 8.11 12.37
N GLY A 485 27.61 7.03 12.52
CA GLY A 485 27.81 5.98 13.51
C GLY A 485 27.16 6.25 14.87
N SER A 486 26.64 7.46 15.12
CA SER A 486 25.99 7.81 16.38
C SER A 486 24.64 7.10 16.56
N THR A 487 24.30 6.77 17.80
CA THR A 487 23.05 6.06 18.14
C THR A 487 22.12 6.91 18.98
N TRP A 488 20.85 6.98 18.59
CA TRP A 488 19.86 7.82 19.26
C TRP A 488 18.49 7.15 19.30
N TRP A 489 17.80 7.30 20.42
CA TRP A 489 16.40 6.98 20.56
C TRP A 489 15.53 8.12 20.05
N VAL A 490 14.54 7.77 19.24
CA VAL A 490 13.60 8.71 18.63
C VAL A 490 12.19 8.12 18.62
N ASP A 491 11.18 8.96 18.46
CA ASP A 491 9.81 8.53 18.27
C ASP A 491 9.67 7.73 16.96
N GLU A 492 9.08 6.52 17.01
CA GLU A 492 8.85 5.67 15.83
C GLU A 492 8.05 6.39 14.74
N ARG A 493 7.13 7.28 15.11
CA ARG A 493 6.32 8.07 14.17
C ARG A 493 7.15 9.03 13.33
N GLY A 494 8.38 9.30 13.74
CA GLY A 494 9.36 10.13 13.05
C GLY A 494 10.17 9.41 11.98
N ILE A 495 9.93 8.12 11.75
CA ILE A 495 10.61 7.29 10.76
C ILE A 495 9.62 6.50 9.90
N THR A 496 10.12 5.95 8.79
CA THR A 496 9.35 5.09 7.88
C THR A 496 10.12 3.82 7.59
N PHE A 497 9.51 2.67 7.92
CA PHE A 497 10.01 1.36 7.55
C PHE A 497 9.73 1.06 6.08
N PHE A 498 10.75 0.55 5.38
CA PHE A 498 10.60 0.03 4.03
C PHE A 498 9.87 -1.33 4.05
N ASP A 499 9.15 -1.62 2.97
CA ASP A 499 8.45 -2.87 2.81
C ASP A 499 9.43 -3.99 2.45
N PRO A 500 9.42 -5.11 3.21
CA PRO A 500 10.27 -6.24 2.86
C PRO A 500 9.80 -6.89 1.56
N ILE A 501 10.75 -7.43 0.79
CA ILE A 501 10.44 -8.31 -0.33
C ILE A 501 10.06 -9.68 0.22
N LEU A 502 8.81 -10.08 0.03
CA LEU A 502 8.22 -11.32 0.53
C LEU A 502 8.55 -12.51 -0.39
N SER A 503 8.65 -12.28 -1.70
CA SER A 503 9.04 -13.31 -2.68
C SER A 503 9.64 -12.67 -3.94
N LYS A 504 10.47 -13.45 -4.66
CA LYS A 504 11.08 -13.07 -5.94
C LYS A 504 10.91 -14.19 -6.98
N ASN A 505 10.66 -13.81 -8.22
CA ASN A 505 10.58 -14.70 -9.39
C ASN A 505 11.35 -14.05 -10.56
N SER A 506 12.15 -14.83 -11.29
CA SER A 506 12.93 -14.34 -12.43
C SER A 506 12.40 -14.83 -13.78
N ASN A 507 11.18 -15.38 -13.82
CA ASN A 507 10.59 -15.88 -15.05
C ASN A 507 10.31 -14.73 -16.04
N SER A 508 10.79 -14.91 -17.27
CA SER A 508 10.54 -13.98 -18.36
C SER A 508 9.23 -14.30 -19.07
N SER A 509 8.44 -13.26 -19.37
CA SER A 509 7.20 -13.38 -20.15
C SER A 509 6.93 -12.11 -20.96
N VAL A 510 6.11 -12.22 -22.00
CA VAL A 510 5.67 -11.05 -22.79
C VAL A 510 4.28 -10.64 -22.36
N VAL A 511 4.12 -9.34 -22.10
CA VAL A 511 2.89 -8.73 -21.63
C VAL A 511 2.52 -7.51 -22.48
N THR A 512 1.26 -7.12 -22.39
CA THR A 512 0.76 -5.82 -22.84
C THR A 512 0.49 -4.95 -21.61
N VAL A 513 0.99 -3.72 -21.61
CA VAL A 513 0.68 -2.75 -20.56
C VAL A 513 -0.79 -2.35 -20.69
N LYS A 514 -1.55 -2.47 -19.59
CA LYS A 514 -2.99 -2.23 -19.54
C LYS A 514 -3.34 -1.21 -18.46
N GLN A 515 -3.59 0.03 -18.89
CA GLN A 515 -3.79 1.22 -18.06
C GLN A 515 -5.11 1.94 -18.38
N ASP A 516 -6.06 1.24 -19.01
CA ASP A 516 -7.34 1.81 -19.45
C ASP A 516 -8.08 2.50 -18.29
N ASN A 517 -8.21 1.78 -17.17
CA ASN A 517 -8.87 2.25 -15.94
C ASN A 517 -7.89 2.45 -14.77
N ARG A 518 -6.59 2.60 -15.07
CA ARG A 518 -5.52 2.75 -14.07
C ARG A 518 -4.54 3.85 -14.46
N ASN A 519 -3.66 4.19 -13.53
CA ASN A 519 -2.56 5.12 -13.75
C ASN A 519 -1.41 4.73 -12.80
N ASP A 520 -0.83 3.55 -13.03
CA ASP A 520 0.22 3.00 -12.20
C ASP A 520 1.54 3.77 -12.40
N GLY A 521 2.31 3.88 -11.31
CA GLY A 521 3.63 4.51 -11.32
C GLY A 521 4.72 3.57 -11.84
N LEU A 522 5.69 4.14 -12.55
CA LEU A 522 6.93 3.47 -12.97
C LEU A 522 8.09 3.87 -12.04
N TYR A 523 8.81 2.87 -11.54
CA TYR A 523 9.93 3.03 -10.60
C TYR A 523 11.21 2.45 -11.19
N GLU A 524 12.34 3.14 -11.05
CA GLU A 524 13.58 2.77 -11.75
C GLU A 524 14.33 1.62 -11.07
N THR A 525 14.53 1.71 -9.76
CA THR A 525 15.49 0.86 -9.04
C THR A 525 14.87 -0.33 -8.32
N GLY A 526 13.54 -0.41 -8.23
CA GLY A 526 12.84 -1.47 -7.50
C GLY A 526 11.35 -1.18 -7.28
N PRO A 527 10.62 -2.11 -6.64
CA PRO A 527 9.25 -1.89 -6.23
C PRO A 527 9.08 -0.68 -5.32
N TYR A 528 7.92 -0.01 -5.37
CA TYR A 528 7.61 1.11 -4.48
C TYR A 528 7.78 0.73 -3.00
N MET A 529 8.27 1.66 -2.18
CA MET A 529 8.46 1.53 -0.73
C MET A 529 9.49 0.50 -0.25
N THR A 530 10.32 -0.07 -1.13
CA THR A 530 11.31 -1.10 -0.75
C THR A 530 12.69 -0.53 -0.37
N SER A 531 12.97 0.72 -0.74
CA SER A 531 14.22 1.41 -0.43
C SER A 531 14.02 2.92 -0.42
N ASN A 532 15.07 3.66 -0.05
CA ASN A 532 15.01 5.12 -0.06
C ASN A 532 14.84 5.70 -1.48
N SER A 533 15.39 5.05 -2.50
CA SER A 533 15.26 5.48 -3.89
C SER A 533 13.87 5.22 -4.47
N THR A 534 13.15 4.22 -3.95
CA THR A 534 11.78 3.88 -4.35
C THR A 534 10.72 4.52 -3.46
N TYR A 535 11.10 5.20 -2.37
CA TYR A 535 10.26 6.09 -1.57
C TYR A 535 10.17 7.48 -2.21
N THR A 536 9.67 7.54 -3.43
CA THR A 536 9.55 8.77 -4.21
C THR A 536 8.25 8.76 -5.00
N VAL A 537 7.85 9.92 -5.51
CA VAL A 537 6.85 9.97 -6.57
C VAL A 537 7.37 9.16 -7.76
N ALA A 538 6.46 8.44 -8.41
CA ALA A 538 6.81 7.64 -9.58
C ALA A 538 7.50 8.49 -10.63
N TRP A 539 8.56 7.96 -11.24
CA TRP A 539 9.35 8.66 -12.25
C TRP A 539 8.52 9.01 -13.48
N LYS A 540 7.64 8.08 -13.87
CA LYS A 540 6.75 8.19 -15.02
C LYS A 540 5.42 7.51 -14.71
N SER A 541 4.42 7.83 -15.50
CA SER A 541 3.15 7.11 -15.52
C SER A 541 3.22 5.96 -16.54
N ALA A 542 2.79 4.77 -16.14
CA ALA A 542 2.61 3.63 -17.04
C ALA A 542 1.55 3.90 -18.12
N LYS A 543 0.65 4.87 -17.91
CA LYS A 543 -0.43 5.21 -18.86
C LYS A 543 0.09 5.69 -20.21
N LYS A 544 1.29 6.29 -20.25
CA LYS A 544 1.98 6.64 -21.50
C LYS A 544 2.31 5.42 -22.38
N TYR A 545 2.43 4.25 -21.74
CA TYR A 545 2.77 3.00 -22.39
C TYR A 545 1.54 2.09 -22.57
N ASN A 546 0.31 2.61 -22.38
CA ASN A 546 -0.90 1.80 -22.52
C ASN A 546 -1.00 1.15 -23.91
N GLY A 547 -1.33 -0.14 -23.94
CA GLY A 547 -1.39 -0.94 -25.15
C GLY A 547 -0.02 -1.33 -25.74
N GLN A 548 1.08 -0.82 -25.19
CA GLN A 548 2.42 -1.20 -25.65
C GLN A 548 2.83 -2.56 -25.09
N ARG A 549 3.63 -3.27 -25.88
CA ARG A 549 4.24 -4.54 -25.49
C ARG A 549 5.46 -4.29 -24.60
N ALA A 550 5.63 -5.14 -23.59
CA ALA A 550 6.84 -5.19 -22.78
C ALA A 550 7.22 -6.64 -22.45
N THR A 551 8.48 -6.84 -22.09
CA THR A 551 8.99 -8.11 -21.55
C THR A 551 9.12 -7.98 -20.04
N VAL A 552 8.49 -8.86 -19.28
CA VAL A 552 8.75 -9.02 -17.84
C VAL A 552 10.09 -9.71 -17.68
N LEU A 553 10.98 -9.12 -16.89
CA LEU A 553 12.31 -9.64 -16.52
C LEU A 553 12.30 -10.34 -15.17
N GLY A 554 11.30 -10.07 -14.34
CA GLY A 554 11.11 -10.67 -13.02
C GLY A 554 9.95 -10.04 -12.28
N GLU A 555 9.59 -10.64 -11.15
CA GLU A 555 8.51 -10.22 -10.27
C GLU A 555 8.99 -10.21 -8.81
N GLU A 556 8.55 -9.22 -8.04
CA GLU A 556 8.78 -9.15 -6.61
C GLU A 556 7.47 -8.84 -5.89
N THR A 557 7.18 -9.55 -4.81
CA THR A 557 5.98 -9.31 -4.00
C THR A 557 6.34 -8.58 -2.72
N THR A 558 5.58 -7.54 -2.43
CA THR A 558 5.62 -6.76 -1.18
C THR A 558 4.30 -6.93 -0.45
N LYS A 559 4.16 -6.39 0.76
CA LYS A 559 2.87 -6.34 1.45
C LYS A 559 1.79 -5.52 0.72
N ARG A 560 2.17 -4.72 -0.29
CA ARG A 560 1.28 -3.81 -1.03
C ARG A 560 0.74 -4.43 -2.31
N ALA A 561 1.61 -5.07 -3.08
CA ALA A 561 1.30 -5.62 -4.40
C ALA A 561 2.42 -6.56 -4.88
N THR A 562 2.14 -7.28 -5.96
CA THR A 562 3.18 -7.90 -6.80
C THR A 562 3.60 -6.91 -7.87
N TRP A 563 4.91 -6.71 -7.99
CA TRP A 563 5.52 -5.77 -8.92
C TRP A 563 6.24 -6.54 -10.01
N VAL A 564 6.13 -6.08 -11.25
CA VAL A 564 6.84 -6.61 -12.41
C VAL A 564 7.96 -5.67 -12.82
N HIS A 565 9.16 -6.21 -13.04
CA HIS A 565 10.25 -5.50 -13.70
C HIS A 565 10.09 -5.66 -15.20
N ILE A 566 9.67 -4.62 -15.89
CA ILE A 566 9.35 -4.65 -17.32
C ILE A 566 10.44 -3.96 -18.15
N LYS A 567 10.64 -4.46 -19.36
CA LYS A 567 11.52 -3.90 -20.39
C LYS A 567 10.72 -3.58 -21.65
N PHE A 568 10.77 -2.33 -22.09
CA PHE A 568 10.15 -1.87 -23.33
C PHE A 568 11.08 -2.06 -24.54
N SER A 569 10.52 -1.92 -25.75
CA SER A 569 11.26 -2.06 -27.01
C SER A 569 12.36 -1.00 -27.22
N ASP A 570 12.23 0.16 -26.59
CA ASP A 570 13.25 1.23 -26.59
C ASP A 570 14.45 0.91 -25.67
N GLY A 571 14.39 -0.22 -24.95
CA GLY A 571 15.42 -0.66 -24.01
C GLY A 571 15.21 -0.17 -22.57
N SER A 572 14.27 0.74 -22.32
CA SER A 572 13.99 1.25 -20.98
C SER A 572 13.38 0.17 -20.08
N THR A 573 13.78 0.17 -18.80
CA THR A 573 13.34 -0.80 -17.80
C THR A 573 12.74 -0.12 -16.59
N TRP A 574 11.62 -0.65 -16.08
CA TRP A 574 10.87 -0.06 -14.98
C TRP A 574 10.20 -1.14 -14.13
N TRP A 575 9.97 -0.83 -12.86
CA TRP A 575 9.09 -1.58 -11.98
C TRP A 575 7.70 -0.95 -11.97
N MET A 576 6.66 -1.77 -12.08
CA MET A 576 5.26 -1.35 -11.94
C MET A 576 4.40 -2.44 -11.31
N ASP A 577 3.20 -2.09 -10.88
CA ASP A 577 2.21 -3.04 -10.37
C ASP A 577 1.85 -4.07 -11.47
N LYS A 578 1.91 -5.37 -11.13
CA LYS A 578 1.55 -6.48 -12.02
C LYS A 578 0.11 -6.38 -12.52
N ALA A 579 -0.80 -5.81 -11.73
CA ALA A 579 -2.18 -5.59 -12.16
C ALA A 579 -2.29 -4.62 -13.35
N GLY A 580 -1.26 -3.81 -13.59
CA GLY A 580 -1.16 -2.88 -14.71
C GLY A 580 -0.65 -3.51 -16.01
N VAL A 581 -0.42 -4.83 -16.04
CA VAL A 581 -0.05 -5.59 -17.25
C VAL A 581 -0.99 -6.79 -17.44
N ALA A 582 -1.16 -7.22 -18.69
CA ALA A 582 -1.91 -8.42 -19.05
C ALA A 582 -1.05 -9.32 -19.94
N PRO A 583 -1.26 -10.65 -19.95
CA PRO A 583 -0.62 -11.53 -20.91
C PRO A 583 -0.79 -11.00 -22.34
N PHE A 584 0.29 -11.04 -23.13
CA PHE A 584 0.21 -10.63 -24.53
C PHE A 584 -0.70 -11.60 -25.32
N ASP A 585 -1.63 -11.07 -26.10
CA ASP A 585 -2.57 -11.86 -26.90
C ASP A 585 -1.93 -12.26 -28.24
N TYR A 586 -1.62 -13.55 -28.39
CA TYR A 586 -1.03 -14.11 -29.60
C TYR A 586 -2.10 -14.44 -30.64
N ASP A 587 -1.74 -14.39 -31.93
CA ASP A 587 -2.65 -14.78 -33.00
C ASP A 587 -3.04 -16.25 -32.84
N LYS A 588 -4.34 -16.54 -32.84
CA LYS A 588 -4.83 -17.93 -32.77
C LYS A 588 -4.60 -18.65 -34.08
N VAL A 589 -4.19 -19.92 -33.98
CA VAL A 589 -4.26 -20.86 -35.10
C VAL A 589 -5.72 -21.26 -35.29
N LEU A 590 -6.31 -20.82 -36.40
CA LEU A 590 -7.72 -21.01 -36.75
C LEU A 590 -7.98 -22.40 -37.34
N SER A 591 -6.99 -22.99 -38.01
CA SER A 591 -7.07 -24.33 -38.60
C SER A 591 -5.69 -24.95 -38.74
N THR A 592 -5.60 -26.27 -38.62
CA THR A 592 -4.37 -27.03 -38.80
C THR A 592 -4.62 -28.24 -39.69
N ASN A 593 -3.86 -28.37 -40.78
CA ASN A 593 -3.90 -29.51 -41.70
C ASN A 593 -2.52 -30.16 -41.78
N ASN A 594 -2.42 -31.44 -41.44
CA ASN A 594 -1.23 -32.23 -41.72
C ASN A 594 -1.24 -32.62 -43.20
N VAL A 595 -0.18 -32.26 -43.93
CA VAL A 595 -0.08 -32.46 -45.38
C VAL A 595 1.25 -33.11 -45.71
N THR A 596 1.37 -33.69 -46.91
CA THR A 596 2.65 -34.19 -47.41
C THR A 596 2.71 -33.98 -48.91
N TYR A 597 3.43 -32.94 -49.32
CA TYR A 597 3.71 -32.69 -50.73
C TYR A 597 5.03 -31.94 -50.88
N SER A 598 5.66 -32.05 -52.04
CA SER A 598 6.88 -31.30 -52.36
C SER A 598 6.55 -29.96 -53.01
N ALA A 599 7.33 -28.94 -52.73
CA ALA A 599 7.18 -27.60 -53.29
C ALA A 599 8.53 -26.97 -53.57
N GLN A 600 8.56 -26.03 -54.51
CA GLN A 600 9.70 -25.13 -54.71
C GLN A 600 9.51 -23.87 -53.88
N ILE A 601 10.53 -23.43 -53.15
CA ILE A 601 10.53 -22.13 -52.48
C ILE A 601 10.56 -21.04 -53.54
N ASN A 602 9.62 -20.09 -53.47
CA ASN A 602 9.50 -18.98 -54.40
C ASN A 602 9.48 -17.65 -53.66
N GLN A 603 10.63 -16.97 -53.68
CA GLN A 603 10.89 -15.68 -53.07
C GLN A 603 11.24 -14.63 -54.13
N SER A 604 10.88 -14.83 -55.40
CA SER A 604 11.33 -13.98 -56.52
C SER A 604 10.81 -12.54 -56.45
N GLY A 605 9.73 -12.28 -55.70
CA GLY A 605 9.21 -10.93 -55.39
C GLY A 605 8.91 -10.70 -53.91
N ARG A 606 9.49 -11.53 -53.03
CA ARG A 606 9.20 -11.55 -51.58
C ARG A 606 10.48 -11.73 -50.77
N SER A 607 10.38 -11.53 -49.46
CA SER A 607 11.41 -11.88 -48.47
C SER A 607 10.71 -12.31 -47.19
N ASP A 608 10.02 -13.45 -47.25
CA ASP A 608 9.26 -13.98 -46.14
C ASP A 608 10.20 -14.47 -45.02
N GLY A 609 9.75 -14.33 -43.77
CA GLY A 609 10.46 -14.82 -42.60
C GLY A 609 10.33 -16.34 -42.41
N LEU A 610 11.38 -16.96 -41.88
CA LEU A 610 11.39 -18.33 -41.39
C LEU A 610 11.29 -18.34 -39.86
N TYR A 611 10.32 -19.10 -39.34
CA TYR A 611 10.02 -19.21 -37.90
C TYR A 611 10.14 -20.66 -37.44
N GLN A 612 10.71 -20.91 -36.25
CA GLN A 612 11.02 -22.26 -35.81
C GLN A 612 9.83 -22.96 -35.15
N ASP A 613 9.22 -22.29 -34.17
CA ASP A 613 8.28 -22.93 -33.24
C ASP A 613 6.80 -22.80 -33.66
N GLY A 614 6.51 -22.10 -34.75
CA GLY A 614 5.14 -21.92 -35.23
C GLY A 614 5.01 -20.81 -36.27
N PRO A 615 3.79 -20.56 -36.75
CA PRO A 615 3.48 -19.39 -37.56
C PRO A 615 3.86 -18.06 -36.88
N PHE A 616 4.03 -17.00 -37.68
CA PHE A 616 4.26 -15.66 -37.15
C PHE A 616 3.16 -15.26 -36.16
N MET A 617 3.57 -14.64 -35.04
CA MET A 617 2.71 -14.12 -33.97
C MET A 617 1.87 -15.13 -33.17
N THR A 618 2.07 -16.45 -33.34
CA THR A 618 1.36 -17.47 -32.54
C THR A 618 2.04 -17.79 -31.20
N GLY A 619 3.26 -17.31 -30.96
CA GLY A 619 3.98 -17.50 -29.72
C GLY A 619 5.10 -16.49 -29.50
N ALA A 620 5.73 -16.54 -28.32
CA ALA A 620 6.76 -15.58 -27.91
C ALA A 620 7.97 -15.56 -28.87
N THR A 621 8.40 -16.72 -29.36
CA THR A 621 9.55 -16.86 -30.28
C THR A 621 9.21 -16.48 -31.72
N THR A 622 7.93 -16.33 -32.07
CA THR A 622 7.47 -16.02 -33.44
C THR A 622 6.95 -14.58 -33.58
N LEU A 623 7.17 -13.74 -32.57
CA LEU A 623 6.43 -12.49 -32.32
C LEU A 623 6.85 -11.26 -33.16
N ALA A 624 8.01 -11.25 -33.82
CA ALA A 624 8.46 -10.13 -34.67
C ALA A 624 9.72 -10.47 -35.46
N VAL A 625 10.56 -11.35 -34.90
CA VAL A 625 11.86 -11.68 -35.47
C VAL A 625 11.75 -13.04 -36.13
N ALA A 626 11.82 -13.05 -37.46
CA ALA A 626 12.10 -14.28 -38.17
C ALA A 626 13.51 -14.74 -37.80
N ALA A 627 13.69 -16.01 -37.49
CA ALA A 627 15.01 -16.56 -37.16
C ALA A 627 15.97 -16.44 -38.35
N LYS A 628 15.42 -16.57 -39.57
CA LYS A 628 16.13 -16.42 -40.85
C LYS A 628 15.17 -15.81 -41.89
N THR A 629 15.70 -15.31 -42.99
CA THR A 629 14.90 -14.99 -44.20
C THR A 629 14.83 -16.21 -45.12
N ALA A 630 13.71 -16.41 -45.81
CA ALA A 630 13.55 -17.45 -46.83
C ALA A 630 14.27 -17.11 -48.15
N LYS A 631 14.71 -15.86 -48.35
CA LYS A 631 15.30 -15.37 -49.61
C LYS A 631 16.48 -16.20 -50.14
N PRO A 632 17.46 -16.64 -49.31
CA PRO A 632 18.59 -17.45 -49.76
C PRO A 632 18.20 -18.83 -50.27
N PHE A 633 17.00 -19.31 -49.91
CA PHE A 633 16.49 -20.63 -50.30
C PHE A 633 15.63 -20.57 -51.57
N ASN A 634 15.54 -19.41 -52.23
CA ASN A 634 14.75 -19.26 -53.45
C ASN A 634 15.15 -20.30 -54.52
N GLY A 635 14.16 -20.96 -55.12
CA GLY A 635 14.35 -22.00 -56.12
C GLY A 635 14.67 -23.39 -55.57
N GLN A 636 15.00 -23.53 -54.28
CA GLN A 636 15.23 -24.85 -53.66
C GLN A 636 13.92 -25.63 -53.49
N THR A 637 14.02 -26.96 -53.45
CA THR A 637 12.89 -27.84 -53.16
C THR A 637 12.79 -28.12 -51.66
N ALA A 638 11.58 -28.13 -51.13
CA ALA A 638 11.27 -28.49 -49.75
C ALA A 638 10.03 -29.38 -49.68
N ASN A 639 9.91 -30.17 -48.61
CA ASN A 639 8.70 -30.93 -48.31
C ASN A 639 7.82 -30.14 -47.36
N VAL A 640 6.55 -29.95 -47.72
CA VAL A 640 5.56 -29.33 -46.84
C VAL A 640 4.93 -30.42 -45.98
N LEU A 641 5.01 -30.22 -44.66
CA LEU A 641 4.56 -31.17 -43.65
C LEU A 641 3.23 -30.76 -43.01
N LYS A 642 2.96 -29.45 -42.98
CA LYS A 642 1.81 -28.89 -42.26
C LYS A 642 1.38 -27.56 -42.86
N GLU A 643 0.09 -27.27 -42.80
CA GLU A 643 -0.47 -25.95 -43.06
C GLU A 643 -1.26 -25.47 -41.85
N GLU A 644 -1.02 -24.23 -41.44
CA GLU A 644 -1.76 -23.57 -40.36
C GLU A 644 -2.26 -22.20 -40.82
N THR A 645 -3.52 -21.88 -40.51
CA THR A 645 -4.11 -20.58 -40.84
C THR A 645 -4.24 -19.75 -39.58
N THR A 646 -3.74 -18.52 -39.60
CA THR A 646 -3.98 -17.50 -38.57
C THR A 646 -4.77 -16.35 -39.17
N VAL A 647 -5.13 -15.35 -38.35
CA VAL A 647 -5.74 -14.11 -38.84
C VAL A 647 -4.86 -13.35 -39.85
N LYS A 648 -3.56 -13.65 -39.94
CA LYS A 648 -2.60 -13.01 -40.86
C LYS A 648 -2.37 -13.77 -42.17
N GLY A 649 -2.91 -14.98 -42.31
CA GLY A 649 -2.80 -15.81 -43.52
C GLY A 649 -2.50 -17.28 -43.24
N THR A 650 -2.20 -18.02 -44.30
CA THR A 650 -1.82 -19.44 -44.21
C THR A 650 -0.31 -19.59 -44.23
N TRP A 651 0.20 -20.38 -43.30
CA TRP A 651 1.60 -20.68 -43.07
C TRP A 651 1.84 -22.15 -43.36
N VAL A 652 3.01 -22.45 -43.91
CA VAL A 652 3.44 -23.81 -44.23
C VAL A 652 4.67 -24.16 -43.41
N GLN A 653 4.67 -25.37 -42.85
CA GLN A 653 5.87 -25.96 -42.26
C GLN A 653 6.63 -26.69 -43.36
N VAL A 654 7.78 -26.14 -43.77
CA VAL A 654 8.65 -26.68 -44.80
C VAL A 654 9.86 -27.36 -44.18
N ARG A 655 10.19 -28.55 -44.69
CA ARG A 655 11.43 -29.27 -44.39
C ARG A 655 12.37 -29.19 -45.58
N PHE A 656 13.50 -28.53 -45.40
CA PHE A 656 14.55 -28.40 -46.41
C PHE A 656 15.36 -29.69 -46.55
N ALA A 657 16.20 -29.76 -47.59
CA ALA A 657 17.04 -30.93 -47.87
C ALA A 657 18.07 -31.23 -46.76
N ASN A 658 18.50 -30.20 -46.01
CA ASN A 658 19.38 -30.36 -44.85
C ASN A 658 18.67 -30.90 -43.59
N GLY A 659 17.36 -31.17 -43.66
CA GLY A 659 16.55 -31.66 -42.54
C GLY A 659 15.97 -30.57 -41.65
N GLU A 660 16.39 -29.31 -41.78
CA GLU A 660 15.82 -28.21 -41.00
C GLU A 660 14.36 -27.98 -41.37
N THR A 661 13.54 -27.70 -40.36
CA THR A 661 12.11 -27.46 -40.50
C THR A 661 11.78 -26.04 -40.07
N TRP A 662 11.05 -25.31 -40.91
CA TRP A 662 10.71 -23.90 -40.69
C TRP A 662 9.27 -23.62 -41.11
N TRP A 663 8.63 -22.68 -40.41
CA TRP A 663 7.37 -22.09 -40.79
C TRP A 663 7.60 -20.86 -41.66
N MET A 664 6.84 -20.74 -42.75
CA MET A 664 6.86 -19.57 -43.63
C MET A 664 5.49 -19.32 -44.27
N ASP A 665 5.29 -18.16 -44.87
CA ASP A 665 4.06 -17.83 -45.59
C ASP A 665 3.85 -18.78 -46.79
N LYS A 666 2.64 -19.34 -46.92
CA LYS A 666 2.29 -20.28 -48.02
C LYS A 666 2.47 -19.67 -49.41
N ARG A 667 2.34 -18.35 -49.56
CA ARG A 667 2.57 -17.64 -50.83
C ARG A 667 4.04 -17.66 -51.25
N GLY A 668 4.94 -17.95 -50.31
CA GLY A 668 6.37 -18.08 -50.55
C GLY A 668 6.81 -19.43 -51.11
N ILE A 669 5.87 -20.31 -51.47
CA ILE A 669 6.14 -21.61 -52.10
C ILE A 669 5.33 -21.80 -53.40
N SER A 670 5.76 -22.74 -54.23
CA SER A 670 5.06 -23.20 -55.43
C SER A 670 4.98 -24.73 -55.38
N ALA A 671 3.81 -25.26 -55.01
CA ALA A 671 3.58 -26.69 -54.85
C ALA A 671 3.72 -27.45 -56.18
N PHE A 672 4.38 -28.61 -56.13
CA PHE A 672 4.36 -29.59 -57.20
C PHE A 672 3.07 -30.42 -57.15
N ASP A 673 2.74 -31.07 -58.25
CA ASP A 673 1.55 -31.92 -58.33
C ASP A 673 1.77 -33.22 -57.56
N THR A 674 0.83 -33.56 -56.70
CA THR A 674 0.83 -34.83 -55.97
C THR A 674 0.40 -35.96 -56.90
N ILE A 675 1.10 -37.09 -56.82
CA ILE A 675 0.67 -38.34 -57.44
C ILE A 675 -0.41 -38.93 -56.54
N THR A 676 -1.66 -38.97 -57.02
CA THR A 676 -2.83 -39.42 -56.25
C THR A 676 -3.03 -40.94 -56.32
N ASN A 677 -2.53 -41.57 -57.37
CA ASN A 677 -2.55 -43.02 -57.55
C ASN A 677 -1.33 -43.45 -58.36
N GLN A 678 -0.67 -44.54 -57.96
CA GLN A 678 0.44 -45.13 -58.70
C GLN A 678 0.34 -46.66 -58.66
N THR A 679 0.38 -47.28 -59.82
CA THR A 679 0.25 -48.73 -59.97
C THR A 679 1.34 -49.28 -60.88
N ASN A 680 2.00 -50.35 -60.46
CA ASN A 680 2.90 -51.09 -61.33
C ASN A 680 2.06 -52.04 -62.19
N THR A 681 2.03 -51.81 -63.50
CA THR A 681 1.24 -52.61 -64.46
C THR A 681 2.07 -52.83 -65.72
N THR A 682 2.04 -54.04 -66.26
CA THR A 682 2.85 -54.41 -67.42
C THR A 682 1.95 -54.80 -68.58
N TYR A 683 1.95 -54.01 -69.66
CA TYR A 683 1.25 -54.35 -70.89
C TYR A 683 1.95 -53.78 -72.13
N LYS A 684 1.68 -54.39 -73.29
CA LYS A 684 2.16 -53.90 -74.58
C LYS A 684 1.20 -52.86 -75.15
N ALA A 685 1.76 -51.79 -75.68
CA ALA A 685 1.02 -50.71 -76.32
C ALA A 685 1.80 -50.19 -77.53
N THR A 686 1.09 -49.64 -78.51
CA THR A 686 1.71 -48.86 -79.59
C THR A 686 1.72 -47.40 -79.20
N VAL A 687 2.84 -46.71 -79.38
CA VAL A 687 2.94 -45.27 -79.17
C VAL A 687 2.10 -44.56 -80.23
N ASN A 688 1.13 -43.76 -79.80
CA ASN A 688 0.21 -43.04 -80.68
C ASN A 688 0.34 -41.54 -80.43
N GLN A 689 1.06 -40.86 -81.32
CA GLN A 689 1.29 -39.43 -81.31
C GLN A 689 0.60 -38.74 -82.51
N ASN A 690 -0.43 -39.35 -83.09
CA ASN A 690 -1.18 -38.73 -84.19
C ASN A 690 -2.01 -37.55 -83.64
N GLY A 691 -1.77 -36.34 -84.16
CA GLY A 691 -2.38 -35.11 -83.64
C GLY A 691 -1.84 -34.63 -82.28
N ARG A 692 -0.79 -35.27 -81.74
CA ARG A 692 -0.17 -34.93 -80.45
C ARG A 692 1.35 -34.75 -80.56
N ASN A 693 1.93 -34.14 -79.53
CA ASN A 693 3.36 -33.96 -79.35
C ASN A 693 3.71 -34.01 -77.85
N ASP A 694 3.44 -35.16 -77.22
CA ASP A 694 3.59 -35.34 -75.77
C ASP A 694 5.06 -35.34 -75.36
N GLY A 695 5.34 -34.73 -74.19
CA GLY A 695 6.67 -34.71 -73.60
C GLY A 695 7.06 -36.04 -72.94
N LEU A 696 8.34 -36.37 -73.00
CA LEU A 696 8.96 -37.49 -72.27
C LEU A 696 9.72 -36.95 -71.04
N TYR A 697 9.42 -37.51 -69.87
CA TYR A 697 9.98 -37.09 -68.59
C TYR A 697 10.72 -38.24 -67.91
N GLN A 698 11.92 -37.97 -67.38
CA GLN A 698 12.80 -39.05 -66.92
C GLN A 698 12.48 -39.54 -65.51
N THR A 699 12.34 -38.62 -64.57
CA THR A 699 12.29 -38.93 -63.13
C THR A 699 10.87 -39.09 -62.59
N GLY A 700 9.85 -38.68 -63.34
CA GLY A 700 8.45 -38.80 -62.94
C GLY A 700 7.49 -38.11 -63.93
N PRO A 701 6.19 -38.11 -63.62
CA PRO A 701 5.18 -37.35 -64.37
C PRO A 701 5.49 -35.85 -64.46
N TYR A 702 4.87 -35.16 -65.42
CA TYR A 702 5.03 -33.71 -65.56
C TYR A 702 4.60 -32.96 -64.29
N TYR A 703 5.42 -31.98 -63.88
CA TYR A 703 5.15 -31.06 -62.77
C TYR A 703 5.07 -31.69 -61.37
N THR A 704 5.56 -32.93 -61.18
CA THR A 704 5.62 -33.58 -59.86
C THR A 704 6.92 -33.30 -59.09
N SER A 705 7.94 -32.76 -59.75
CA SER A 705 9.21 -32.38 -59.12
C SER A 705 9.84 -31.18 -59.85
N SER A 706 10.94 -30.66 -59.28
CA SER A 706 11.75 -29.62 -59.93
C SER A 706 12.24 -30.06 -61.32
N ASP A 707 12.65 -31.33 -61.45
CA ASP A 707 13.19 -31.89 -62.70
C ASP A 707 12.13 -32.00 -63.79
N THR A 708 10.85 -32.17 -63.42
CA THR A 708 9.75 -32.34 -64.37
C THR A 708 8.92 -31.08 -64.58
N LYS A 709 9.33 -29.93 -64.02
CA LYS A 709 8.56 -28.67 -64.05
C LYS A 709 8.58 -27.94 -65.40
N ASN A 710 9.76 -27.81 -66.02
CA ASN A 710 9.98 -26.79 -67.07
C ASN A 710 10.23 -27.33 -68.48
N VAL A 711 10.83 -28.52 -68.65
CA VAL A 711 11.17 -29.03 -70.00
C VAL A 711 11.01 -30.55 -70.05
N ALA A 712 10.28 -31.04 -71.06
CA ALA A 712 10.33 -32.46 -71.39
C ALA A 712 11.71 -32.80 -71.94
N ALA A 713 12.36 -33.83 -71.41
CA ALA A 713 13.71 -34.20 -71.82
C ALA A 713 13.78 -34.57 -73.32
N LYS A 714 12.69 -35.13 -73.86
CA LYS A 714 12.50 -35.48 -75.27
C LYS A 714 11.03 -35.37 -75.65
N THR A 715 10.72 -35.52 -76.94
CA THR A 715 9.34 -35.68 -77.44
C THR A 715 9.03 -37.14 -77.74
N ALA A 716 7.81 -37.58 -77.42
CA ALA A 716 7.29 -38.91 -77.76
C ALA A 716 7.07 -39.08 -79.27
N LYS A 717 7.00 -37.98 -80.05
CA LYS A 717 6.72 -38.00 -81.49
C LYS A 717 7.71 -38.86 -82.29
N LYS A 718 8.97 -38.93 -81.86
CA LYS A 718 10.02 -39.76 -82.47
C LYS A 718 9.69 -41.26 -82.45
N TYR A 719 8.89 -41.69 -81.47
CA TYR A 719 8.54 -43.08 -81.26
C TYR A 719 7.15 -43.44 -81.82
N ASN A 720 6.50 -42.53 -82.56
CA ASN A 720 5.15 -42.75 -83.10
C ASN A 720 5.08 -44.02 -83.95
N GLY A 721 4.07 -44.86 -83.69
CA GLY A 721 3.86 -46.13 -84.37
C GLY A 721 4.75 -47.28 -83.89
N GLN A 722 5.71 -47.04 -82.98
CA GLN A 722 6.52 -48.10 -82.39
C GLN A 722 5.80 -48.77 -81.23
N ASP A 723 6.10 -50.06 -81.01
CA ASP A 723 5.64 -50.78 -79.84
C ASP A 723 6.48 -50.42 -78.61
N ALA A 724 5.81 -50.27 -77.47
CA ALA A 724 6.39 -50.00 -76.17
C ALA A 724 5.78 -50.93 -75.11
N THR A 725 6.49 -51.06 -74.00
CA THR A 725 5.99 -51.76 -72.81
C THR A 725 5.66 -50.71 -71.76
N VAL A 726 4.39 -50.61 -71.36
CA VAL A 726 4.03 -49.83 -70.16
C VAL A 726 4.45 -50.65 -68.94
N LEU A 727 5.15 -50.01 -68.00
CA LEU A 727 5.69 -50.60 -66.76
C LEU A 727 4.93 -50.13 -65.51
N GLY A 728 4.19 -49.02 -65.63
CA GLY A 728 3.39 -48.47 -64.55
C GLY A 728 2.56 -47.28 -65.00
N GLU A 729 1.60 -46.91 -64.16
CA GLU A 729 0.76 -45.73 -64.36
C GLU A 729 0.78 -44.87 -63.10
N ALA A 730 0.77 -43.54 -63.27
CA ALA A 730 0.68 -42.58 -62.19
C ALA A 730 -0.33 -41.49 -62.55
N THR A 731 -1.22 -41.14 -61.62
CA THR A 731 -2.22 -40.10 -61.83
C THR A 731 -1.86 -38.85 -61.05
N THR A 732 -1.87 -37.70 -61.72
CA THR A 732 -1.77 -36.38 -61.10
C THR A 732 -3.06 -35.61 -61.36
N LYS A 733 -3.21 -34.41 -60.78
CA LYS A 733 -4.37 -33.54 -61.10
C LYS A 733 -4.46 -33.14 -62.58
N ARG A 734 -3.39 -33.34 -63.37
CA ARG A 734 -3.33 -32.95 -64.79
C ARG A 734 -3.75 -34.06 -65.74
N ALA A 735 -3.29 -35.29 -65.49
CA ALA A 735 -3.51 -36.44 -66.37
C ALA A 735 -3.12 -37.76 -65.67
N THR A 736 -3.42 -38.87 -66.34
CA THR A 736 -2.77 -40.16 -66.08
C THR A 736 -1.57 -40.31 -66.99
N TRP A 737 -0.44 -40.67 -66.38
CA TRP A 737 0.85 -40.82 -67.02
C TRP A 737 1.24 -42.30 -67.03
N VAL A 738 1.92 -42.74 -68.08
CA VAL A 738 2.47 -44.09 -68.23
C VAL A 738 3.99 -44.04 -68.17
N HIS A 739 4.60 -44.96 -67.43
CA HIS A 739 6.04 -45.22 -67.50
C HIS A 739 6.27 -46.24 -68.60
N VAL A 740 6.82 -45.80 -69.73
CA VAL A 740 6.99 -46.61 -70.93
C VAL A 740 8.45 -47.00 -71.11
N GLN A 741 8.68 -48.23 -71.53
CA GLN A 741 9.96 -48.73 -72.05
C GLN A 741 9.85 -48.92 -73.55
N PHE A 742 10.68 -48.21 -74.32
CA PHE A 742 10.76 -48.35 -75.77
C PHE A 742 11.67 -49.52 -76.17
N GLY A 743 11.63 -49.91 -77.45
CA GLY A 743 12.46 -51.01 -77.98
C GLY A 743 13.98 -50.80 -77.87
N ASP A 744 14.43 -49.55 -77.71
CA ASP A 744 15.83 -49.21 -77.45
C ASP A 744 16.26 -49.40 -75.97
N GLY A 745 15.33 -49.85 -75.12
CA GLY A 745 15.54 -50.07 -73.68
C GLY A 745 15.36 -48.82 -72.82
N SER A 746 15.23 -47.62 -73.41
CA SER A 746 15.04 -46.38 -72.66
C SER A 746 13.66 -46.31 -72.01
N THR A 747 13.58 -45.71 -70.81
CA THR A 747 12.33 -45.58 -70.07
C THR A 747 11.97 -44.13 -69.78
N TRP A 748 10.69 -43.79 -69.93
CA TRP A 748 10.20 -42.42 -69.85
C TRP A 748 8.77 -42.38 -69.32
N TRP A 749 8.40 -41.29 -68.65
CA TRP A 749 7.02 -40.95 -68.34
C TRP A 749 6.42 -40.12 -69.48
N MET A 750 5.22 -40.46 -69.91
CA MET A 750 4.45 -39.71 -70.90
C MET A 750 2.95 -39.79 -70.61
N ASP A 751 2.15 -38.94 -71.25
CA ASP A 751 0.69 -38.97 -71.13
C ASP A 751 0.15 -40.32 -71.62
N LYS A 752 -0.75 -40.96 -70.84
CA LYS A 752 -1.39 -42.24 -71.19
C LYS A 752 -2.15 -42.17 -72.51
N GLN A 753 -2.72 -41.01 -72.86
CA GLN A 753 -3.39 -40.82 -74.15
C GLN A 753 -2.42 -40.93 -75.33
N GLY A 754 -1.12 -40.80 -75.09
CA GLY A 754 -0.07 -40.96 -76.09
C GLY A 754 0.30 -42.41 -76.40
N VAL A 755 -0.35 -43.40 -75.78
CA VAL A 755 -0.20 -44.83 -76.07
C VAL A 755 -1.55 -45.52 -76.30
N ALA A 756 -1.57 -46.54 -77.16
CA ALA A 756 -2.73 -47.37 -77.43
C ALA A 756 -2.44 -48.82 -77.01
N ALA A 757 -3.07 -49.30 -75.96
CA ALA A 757 -2.90 -50.68 -75.47
C ALA A 757 -3.31 -51.71 -76.54
N PHE A 758 -2.63 -52.84 -76.57
CA PHE A 758 -3.01 -53.94 -77.47
C PHE A 758 -4.37 -54.52 -77.06
N ALA A 759 -5.25 -54.70 -78.04
CA ALA A 759 -6.52 -55.41 -77.87
C ALA A 759 -6.35 -56.88 -78.27
N TYR A 760 -6.79 -57.79 -77.39
CA TYR A 760 -6.86 -59.23 -77.65
C TYR A 760 -8.32 -59.68 -77.68
N ASP A 761 -8.61 -60.70 -78.48
CA ASP A 761 -9.94 -61.29 -78.56
C ASP A 761 -10.24 -62.03 -77.25
N LYS A 762 -11.46 -61.83 -76.72
CA LYS A 762 -11.91 -62.56 -75.53
C LYS A 762 -12.32 -63.98 -75.91
N VAL A 763 -11.93 -64.94 -75.07
CA VAL A 763 -12.53 -66.28 -75.07
C VAL A 763 -13.91 -66.17 -74.44
N LEU A 764 -14.95 -66.38 -75.25
CA LEU A 764 -16.37 -66.24 -74.89
C LEU A 764 -16.91 -67.50 -74.21
N SER A 765 -16.40 -68.67 -74.58
CA SER A 765 -16.70 -69.95 -73.94
C SER A 765 -15.50 -70.89 -74.00
N SER A 766 -15.39 -71.78 -73.02
CA SER A 766 -14.31 -72.76 -72.91
C SER A 766 -14.88 -74.05 -72.35
N THR A 767 -14.71 -75.17 -73.06
CA THR A 767 -15.26 -76.46 -72.68
C THR A 767 -14.23 -77.56 -72.91
N ASN A 768 -13.93 -78.34 -71.88
CA ASN A 768 -13.11 -79.54 -72.04
C ASN A 768 -13.96 -80.63 -72.69
N VAL A 769 -13.42 -81.26 -73.74
CA VAL A 769 -14.10 -82.32 -74.49
C VAL A 769 -13.15 -83.49 -74.68
N THR A 770 -13.66 -84.65 -75.06
CA THR A 770 -12.81 -85.76 -75.48
C THR A 770 -13.49 -86.55 -76.59
N TYR A 771 -13.01 -86.37 -77.81
CA TYR A 771 -13.42 -87.19 -78.95
C TYR A 771 -12.29 -87.26 -79.97
N ASN A 772 -12.31 -88.31 -80.79
CA ASN A 772 -11.34 -88.47 -81.86
C ASN A 772 -11.87 -87.80 -83.12
N ALA A 773 -10.96 -87.17 -83.87
CA ALA A 773 -11.28 -86.53 -85.14
C ALA A 773 -10.13 -86.75 -86.13
N GLN A 774 -10.45 -86.63 -87.41
CA GLN A 774 -9.47 -86.53 -88.48
C GLN A 774 -9.24 -85.05 -88.80
N VAL A 775 -7.98 -84.61 -88.88
CA VAL A 775 -7.67 -83.28 -89.43
C VAL A 775 -8.10 -83.25 -90.90
N ASN A 776 -8.92 -82.28 -91.28
CA ASN A 776 -9.45 -82.13 -92.63
C ASN A 776 -9.22 -80.70 -93.13
N GLN A 777 -8.16 -80.56 -93.93
CA GLN A 777 -7.68 -79.33 -94.55
C GLN A 777 -7.82 -79.36 -96.08
N SER A 778 -8.64 -80.28 -96.62
CA SER A 778 -8.73 -80.49 -98.08
C SER A 778 -9.16 -79.24 -98.85
N ASN A 779 -9.99 -78.38 -98.23
CA ASN A 779 -10.46 -77.11 -98.81
C ASN A 779 -10.14 -75.89 -97.90
N ARG A 780 -9.16 -76.00 -97.00
CA ARG A 780 -8.82 -74.97 -96.01
C ARG A 780 -7.31 -74.85 -95.81
N THR A 781 -6.87 -73.76 -95.18
CA THR A 781 -5.48 -73.58 -94.76
C THR A 781 -5.48 -72.84 -93.43
N ASP A 782 -5.70 -73.60 -92.35
CA ASP A 782 -5.78 -73.07 -90.99
C ASP A 782 -4.38 -73.07 -90.32
N GLY A 783 -4.16 -72.12 -89.41
CA GLY A 783 -2.94 -72.04 -88.59
C GLY A 783 -3.03 -72.91 -87.33
N LEU A 784 -1.87 -73.41 -86.87
CA LEU A 784 -1.71 -74.07 -85.58
C LEU A 784 -1.06 -73.11 -84.57
N TYR A 785 -1.67 -72.98 -83.39
CA TYR A 785 -1.25 -72.06 -82.34
C TYR A 785 -0.95 -72.83 -81.04
N GLN A 786 0.09 -72.41 -80.31
CA GLN A 786 0.56 -73.17 -79.14
C GLN A 786 -0.16 -72.75 -77.85
N ASP A 787 -0.19 -71.44 -77.57
CA ASP A 787 -0.58 -70.93 -76.24
C ASP A 787 -2.07 -70.58 -76.12
N GLY A 788 -2.86 -70.81 -77.16
CA GLY A 788 -4.29 -70.53 -77.18
C GLY A 788 -4.85 -70.30 -78.57
N PRO A 789 -6.15 -69.98 -78.68
CA PRO A 789 -6.75 -69.56 -79.94
C PRO A 789 -6.05 -68.35 -80.58
N TYR A 790 -6.25 -68.16 -81.89
CA TYR A 790 -5.74 -66.98 -82.59
C TYR A 790 -6.22 -65.68 -81.93
N MET A 791 -5.32 -64.70 -81.79
CA MET A 791 -5.58 -63.33 -81.28
C MET A 791 -6.01 -63.21 -79.81
N THR A 792 -5.94 -64.26 -79.00
CA THR A 792 -6.27 -64.20 -77.56
C THR A 792 -5.10 -63.81 -76.65
N GLY A 793 -3.88 -63.74 -77.19
CA GLY A 793 -2.68 -63.36 -76.44
C GLY A 793 -1.57 -62.83 -77.35
N ALA A 794 -0.50 -62.34 -76.72
CA ALA A 794 0.63 -61.73 -77.43
C ALA A 794 1.28 -62.69 -78.44
N THR A 795 1.45 -63.97 -78.08
CA THR A 795 2.06 -65.00 -78.93
C THR A 795 1.13 -65.52 -80.03
N THR A 796 -0.19 -65.34 -79.89
CA THR A 796 -1.19 -65.82 -80.86
C THR A 796 -1.67 -64.75 -81.83
N ARG A 797 -1.16 -63.51 -81.76
CA ARG A 797 -1.60 -62.36 -82.58
C ARG A 797 -1.10 -62.37 -84.02
N ALA A 798 0.16 -62.75 -84.28
CA ALA A 798 0.81 -62.39 -85.55
C ALA A 798 1.30 -63.55 -86.43
N VAL A 799 1.60 -64.74 -85.88
CA VAL A 799 2.12 -65.87 -86.68
C VAL A 799 1.59 -67.19 -86.15
N ALA A 800 1.04 -68.03 -87.03
CA ALA A 800 0.75 -69.42 -86.69
C ALA A 800 2.08 -70.17 -86.54
N ALA A 801 2.26 -70.92 -85.45
CA ALA A 801 3.49 -71.65 -85.18
C ALA A 801 3.76 -72.73 -86.24
N LYS A 802 2.70 -73.35 -86.78
CA LYS A 802 2.75 -74.32 -87.89
C LYS A 802 1.52 -74.16 -88.79
N ASN A 803 1.55 -74.77 -89.97
CA ASN A 803 0.40 -74.81 -90.89
C ASN A 803 -0.34 -76.16 -90.76
N ALA A 804 -1.66 -76.14 -90.48
CA ALA A 804 -2.44 -77.35 -90.25
C ALA A 804 -2.51 -78.29 -91.47
N LYS A 805 -2.31 -77.76 -92.69
CA LYS A 805 -2.34 -78.55 -93.93
C LYS A 805 -1.29 -79.66 -93.97
N GLN A 806 -0.17 -79.49 -93.24
CA GLN A 806 0.88 -80.50 -93.09
C GLN A 806 0.38 -81.79 -92.38
N PHE A 807 -0.73 -81.69 -91.66
CA PHE A 807 -1.30 -82.79 -90.87
C PHE A 807 -2.63 -83.30 -91.46
N ASN A 808 -2.96 -82.92 -92.71
CA ASN A 808 -4.22 -83.33 -93.34
C ASN A 808 -4.36 -84.86 -93.39
N GLY A 809 -5.54 -85.35 -93.03
CA GLY A 809 -5.86 -86.78 -93.02
C GLY A 809 -5.39 -87.53 -91.76
N GLN A 810 -4.57 -86.93 -90.89
CA GLN A 810 -4.12 -87.55 -89.65
C GLN A 810 -5.22 -87.58 -88.59
N SER A 811 -5.18 -88.58 -87.70
CA SER A 811 -6.08 -88.67 -86.54
C SER A 811 -5.51 -87.87 -85.37
N ALA A 812 -6.38 -87.16 -84.65
CA ALA A 812 -6.05 -86.45 -83.42
C ALA A 812 -7.19 -86.58 -82.40
N THR A 813 -6.85 -86.47 -81.12
CA THR A 813 -7.84 -86.36 -80.04
C THR A 813 -8.09 -84.89 -79.75
N VAL A 814 -9.35 -84.47 -79.79
CA VAL A 814 -9.76 -83.14 -79.37
C VAL A 814 -9.90 -83.14 -77.85
N LEU A 815 -9.18 -82.21 -77.20
CA LEU A 815 -9.11 -82.09 -75.74
C LEU A 815 -9.97 -80.93 -75.19
N LYS A 816 -10.14 -79.88 -76.00
CA LYS A 816 -10.79 -78.64 -75.56
C LYS A 816 -11.38 -77.89 -76.74
N GLU A 817 -12.48 -77.19 -76.51
CA GLU A 817 -13.06 -76.24 -77.45
C GLU A 817 -13.17 -74.86 -76.79
N GLU A 818 -12.75 -73.83 -77.52
CA GLU A 818 -12.90 -72.43 -77.10
C GLU A 818 -13.52 -71.60 -78.20
N THR A 819 -14.47 -70.73 -77.86
CA THR A 819 -15.09 -69.84 -78.84
C THR A 819 -14.62 -68.42 -78.61
N THR A 820 -14.12 -67.76 -79.65
CA THR A 820 -13.88 -66.31 -79.68
C THR A 820 -14.86 -65.65 -80.64
N ALA A 821 -14.83 -64.32 -80.74
CA ALA A 821 -15.63 -63.61 -81.76
C ALA A 821 -15.31 -64.05 -83.21
N LYS A 822 -14.16 -64.70 -83.45
CA LYS A 822 -13.71 -65.15 -84.77
C LYS A 822 -14.08 -66.60 -85.11
N GLY A 823 -14.61 -67.37 -84.15
CA GLY A 823 -15.03 -68.75 -84.36
C GLY A 823 -14.72 -69.67 -83.18
N THR A 824 -15.03 -70.96 -83.35
CA THR A 824 -14.69 -72.01 -82.39
C THR A 824 -13.36 -72.67 -82.77
N TRP A 825 -12.49 -72.78 -81.79
CA TRP A 825 -11.15 -73.34 -81.89
C TRP A 825 -11.10 -74.63 -81.09
N VAL A 826 -10.42 -75.64 -81.62
CA VAL A 826 -10.18 -76.93 -80.98
C VAL A 826 -8.72 -77.05 -80.57
N GLN A 827 -8.48 -77.51 -79.35
CA GLN A 827 -7.18 -78.01 -78.94
C GLN A 827 -7.10 -79.48 -79.33
N ILE A 828 -6.24 -79.80 -80.28
CA ILE A 828 -6.01 -81.16 -80.76
C ILE A 828 -4.69 -81.70 -80.24
N ARG A 829 -4.65 -83.00 -79.96
CA ARG A 829 -3.44 -83.75 -79.60
C ARG A 829 -3.21 -84.87 -80.61
N PHE A 830 -2.05 -84.85 -81.25
CA PHE A 830 -1.61 -85.91 -82.16
C PHE A 830 -1.02 -87.10 -81.40
N ALA A 831 -0.81 -88.22 -82.10
CA ALA A 831 -0.26 -89.44 -81.50
C ALA A 831 1.16 -89.27 -80.91
N ASN A 832 1.93 -88.30 -81.41
CA ASN A 832 3.27 -87.96 -80.89
C ASN A 832 3.22 -87.12 -79.58
N GLY A 833 2.02 -86.79 -79.08
CA GLY A 833 1.82 -85.99 -77.86
C GLY A 833 1.80 -84.48 -78.08
N GLU A 834 2.16 -83.98 -79.28
CA GLU A 834 2.08 -82.54 -79.56
C GLU A 834 0.63 -82.05 -79.49
N THR A 835 0.44 -80.87 -78.88
CA THR A 835 -0.87 -80.25 -78.70
C THR A 835 -0.91 -78.88 -79.36
N TRP A 836 -1.94 -78.63 -80.15
CA TRP A 836 -2.11 -77.41 -80.94
C TRP A 836 -3.54 -76.92 -80.93
N TRP A 837 -3.73 -75.60 -80.94
CA TRP A 837 -5.01 -74.97 -81.22
C TRP A 837 -5.18 -74.73 -82.72
N MET A 838 -6.35 -75.06 -83.25
CA MET A 838 -6.74 -74.74 -84.64
C MET A 838 -8.23 -74.47 -84.74
N ASP A 839 -8.68 -73.98 -85.89
CA ASP A 839 -10.11 -73.78 -86.17
C ASP A 839 -10.86 -75.14 -86.17
N LYS A 840 -11.99 -75.22 -85.46
CA LYS A 840 -12.83 -76.44 -85.35
C LYS A 840 -13.30 -76.95 -86.71
N ARG A 841 -13.52 -76.07 -87.69
CA ARG A 841 -13.94 -76.46 -89.05
C ARG A 841 -12.84 -77.20 -89.81
N GLY A 842 -11.61 -77.15 -89.32
CA GLY A 842 -10.46 -77.85 -89.86
C GLY A 842 -10.32 -79.31 -89.42
N ILE A 843 -11.31 -79.86 -88.71
CA ILE A 843 -11.36 -81.28 -88.31
C ILE A 843 -12.70 -81.93 -88.75
N SER A 844 -12.73 -83.25 -88.81
CA SER A 844 -13.91 -84.07 -89.04
C SER A 844 -14.02 -85.10 -87.92
N ALA A 845 -14.98 -84.92 -87.01
CA ALA A 845 -15.17 -85.79 -85.85
C ALA A 845 -15.59 -87.22 -86.25
N PHE A 846 -15.07 -88.22 -85.55
CA PHE A 846 -15.56 -89.59 -85.61
C PHE A 846 -16.76 -89.78 -84.69
N TYR A 847 -17.57 -90.82 -84.93
CA TYR A 847 -18.67 -91.14 -84.03
C TYR A 847 -18.13 -91.57 -82.66
N PRO A 848 -18.57 -90.94 -81.56
CA PRO A 848 -18.20 -91.40 -80.23
C PRO A 848 -18.87 -92.75 -79.95
N ILE A 849 -18.16 -93.64 -79.27
CA ILE A 849 -18.76 -94.81 -78.65
C ILE A 849 -19.34 -94.32 -77.32
N THR A 850 -20.67 -94.19 -77.25
CA THR A 850 -21.37 -93.60 -76.09
C THR A 850 -21.57 -94.60 -74.96
N ASN A 851 -21.63 -95.88 -75.29
CA ASN A 851 -21.68 -96.98 -74.33
C ASN A 851 -20.97 -98.20 -74.92
N GLN A 852 -20.20 -98.91 -74.13
CA GLN A 852 -19.61 -100.20 -74.52
C GLN A 852 -19.63 -101.15 -73.33
N THR A 853 -20.27 -102.30 -73.51
CA THR A 853 -20.46 -103.29 -72.45
C THR A 853 -20.00 -104.65 -72.93
N SER A 854 -19.20 -105.34 -72.12
CA SER A 854 -18.90 -106.75 -72.34
C SER A 854 -20.14 -107.58 -72.05
N VAL A 855 -20.51 -108.45 -72.97
CA VAL A 855 -21.67 -109.34 -72.85
C VAL A 855 -21.25 -110.76 -73.23
N ASN A 856 -22.09 -111.74 -72.95
CA ASN A 856 -21.85 -113.11 -73.39
C ASN A 856 -23.19 -113.82 -73.61
N TYR A 857 -23.61 -113.93 -74.86
CA TYR A 857 -24.78 -114.71 -75.23
C TYR A 857 -24.67 -115.23 -76.66
N GLN A 858 -25.33 -116.37 -76.91
CA GLN A 858 -25.37 -117.00 -78.22
C GLN A 858 -26.38 -116.28 -79.11
N VAL A 859 -26.00 -116.13 -80.38
CA VAL A 859 -26.84 -115.56 -81.42
C VAL A 859 -26.72 -116.39 -82.69
N LYS A 860 -27.73 -116.31 -83.53
CA LYS A 860 -27.68 -116.72 -84.94
C LYS A 860 -27.51 -115.46 -85.79
N VAL A 861 -26.55 -115.45 -86.70
CA VAL A 861 -26.46 -114.36 -87.68
C VAL A 861 -27.65 -114.44 -88.63
N ASN A 862 -28.34 -113.31 -88.84
CA ASN A 862 -29.50 -113.20 -89.72
C ASN A 862 -29.30 -112.05 -90.72
N GLN A 863 -29.06 -112.41 -91.97
CA GLN A 863 -28.77 -111.52 -93.10
C GLN A 863 -29.71 -111.79 -94.28
N ASP A 864 -30.87 -112.41 -94.05
CA ASP A 864 -31.78 -112.82 -95.14
C ASP A 864 -32.24 -111.62 -95.99
N ASN A 865 -32.50 -110.48 -95.35
CA ASN A 865 -32.93 -109.23 -95.99
C ASN A 865 -31.93 -108.08 -95.77
N ARG A 866 -30.67 -108.38 -95.42
CA ARG A 866 -29.65 -107.39 -95.05
C ARG A 866 -28.30 -107.71 -95.68
N ASN A 867 -27.37 -106.76 -95.66
CA ASN A 867 -25.98 -106.98 -96.04
C ASN A 867 -25.07 -106.09 -95.19
N ASP A 868 -24.98 -106.41 -93.90
CA ASP A 868 -24.27 -105.59 -92.94
C ASP A 868 -22.75 -105.74 -93.07
N GLY A 869 -22.03 -104.63 -92.85
CA GLY A 869 -20.57 -104.61 -92.84
C GLY A 869 -20.00 -105.19 -91.55
N LEU A 870 -18.91 -105.94 -91.66
CA LEU A 870 -18.10 -106.42 -90.55
C LEU A 870 -16.86 -105.55 -90.37
N TYR A 871 -16.59 -105.09 -89.16
CA TYR A 871 -15.49 -104.18 -88.83
C TYR A 871 -14.57 -104.79 -87.76
N GLN A 872 -13.26 -104.72 -87.97
CA GLN A 872 -12.29 -105.40 -87.10
C GLN A 872 -11.99 -104.63 -85.82
N THR A 873 -11.72 -103.33 -85.94
CA THR A 873 -11.12 -102.52 -84.87
C THR A 873 -12.14 -101.73 -84.04
N GLY A 874 -13.39 -101.68 -84.47
CA GLY A 874 -14.47 -101.00 -83.77
C GLY A 874 -15.73 -100.86 -84.63
N PRO A 875 -16.81 -100.27 -84.09
CA PRO A 875 -18.00 -99.94 -84.86
C PRO A 875 -17.73 -99.00 -86.03
N TYR A 876 -18.64 -98.97 -87.01
CA TYR A 876 -18.56 -98.09 -88.18
C TYR A 876 -18.34 -96.61 -87.78
N TYR A 877 -17.41 -95.95 -88.48
CA TYR A 877 -17.12 -94.52 -88.39
C TYR A 877 -16.63 -94.01 -87.01
N THR A 878 -16.19 -94.91 -86.12
CA THR A 878 -15.62 -94.55 -84.81
C THR A 878 -14.12 -94.23 -84.84
N SER A 879 -13.45 -94.58 -85.93
CA SER A 879 -12.02 -94.31 -86.16
C SER A 879 -11.71 -94.21 -87.65
N LEU A 880 -10.48 -93.79 -87.99
CA LEU A 880 -10.03 -93.77 -89.38
C LEU A 880 -10.11 -95.17 -90.02
N ALA A 881 -9.83 -96.23 -89.25
CA ALA A 881 -9.86 -97.62 -89.73
C ALA A 881 -11.27 -98.12 -90.04
N THR A 882 -12.32 -97.53 -89.43
CA THR A 882 -13.71 -97.97 -89.58
C THR A 882 -14.58 -97.00 -90.40
N LYS A 883 -13.97 -95.95 -90.98
CA LYS A 883 -14.66 -94.83 -91.65
C LYS A 883 -15.30 -95.20 -92.99
N ASN A 884 -14.57 -95.91 -93.87
CA ASN A 884 -14.89 -95.93 -95.30
C ASN A 884 -15.21 -97.33 -95.88
N VAL A 885 -14.66 -98.41 -95.33
CA VAL A 885 -14.81 -99.76 -95.93
C VAL A 885 -14.98 -100.79 -94.83
N ALA A 886 -16.02 -101.63 -94.94
CA ALA A 886 -16.18 -102.81 -94.09
C ALA A 886 -15.10 -103.84 -94.44
N ASN A 887 -14.46 -104.45 -93.43
CA ASN A 887 -13.42 -105.45 -93.66
C ASN A 887 -13.97 -106.69 -94.37
N LYS A 888 -15.22 -107.06 -94.10
CA LYS A 888 -15.93 -108.20 -94.66
C LYS A 888 -17.44 -107.93 -94.69
N THR A 889 -18.22 -108.78 -95.36
CA THR A 889 -19.71 -108.77 -95.28
C THR A 889 -20.21 -109.80 -94.27
N ALA A 890 -21.24 -109.47 -93.50
CA ALA A 890 -21.90 -110.39 -92.57
C ALA A 890 -22.65 -111.53 -93.28
N LYS A 891 -23.02 -111.34 -94.56
CA LYS A 891 -23.84 -112.30 -95.33
C LYS A 891 -23.18 -113.67 -95.50
N GLN A 892 -21.84 -113.73 -95.53
CA GLN A 892 -21.10 -114.99 -95.60
C GLN A 892 -21.26 -115.87 -94.34
N TYR A 893 -21.69 -115.27 -93.23
CA TYR A 893 -21.92 -115.97 -91.96
C TYR A 893 -23.41 -116.20 -91.69
N ASN A 894 -24.29 -115.96 -92.68
CA ASN A 894 -25.73 -116.06 -92.49
C ASN A 894 -26.15 -117.45 -92.00
N GLY A 895 -27.02 -117.50 -91.00
CA GLY A 895 -27.49 -118.72 -90.38
C GLY A 895 -26.51 -119.40 -89.41
N GLN A 896 -25.26 -118.93 -89.29
CA GLN A 896 -24.29 -119.49 -88.35
C GLN A 896 -24.56 -119.01 -86.92
N SER A 897 -24.31 -119.90 -85.95
CA SER A 897 -24.29 -119.55 -84.53
C SER A 897 -22.96 -118.89 -84.15
N ALA A 898 -23.03 -117.87 -83.30
CA ALA A 898 -21.87 -117.14 -82.81
C ALA A 898 -22.13 -116.55 -81.41
N VAL A 899 -21.08 -116.13 -80.72
CA VAL A 899 -21.17 -115.51 -79.39
C VAL A 899 -20.98 -114.01 -79.51
N VAL A 900 -21.92 -113.23 -79.01
CA VAL A 900 -21.68 -111.79 -78.81
C VAL A 900 -20.85 -111.59 -77.55
N THR A 901 -19.69 -110.95 -77.69
CA THR A 901 -18.72 -110.72 -76.59
C THR A 901 -18.70 -109.27 -76.10
N ALA A 902 -19.17 -108.33 -76.92
CA ALA A 902 -19.36 -106.94 -76.52
C ALA A 902 -20.51 -106.29 -77.30
N GLU A 903 -21.16 -105.30 -76.72
CA GLU A 903 -22.02 -104.37 -77.43
C GLU A 903 -21.44 -102.97 -77.33
N ALA A 904 -21.55 -102.18 -78.39
CA ALA A 904 -21.15 -100.79 -78.41
C ALA A 904 -22.24 -99.95 -79.08
N THR A 905 -22.58 -98.80 -78.49
CA THR A 905 -23.55 -97.86 -79.06
C THR A 905 -22.81 -96.68 -79.64
N THR A 906 -23.11 -96.37 -80.91
CA THR A 906 -22.76 -95.11 -81.56
C THR A 906 -24.03 -94.27 -81.70
N PRO A 907 -23.95 -92.98 -82.07
CA PRO A 907 -25.14 -92.17 -82.31
C PRO A 907 -26.08 -92.71 -83.40
N THR A 908 -25.59 -93.63 -84.25
CA THR A 908 -26.33 -94.13 -85.41
C THR A 908 -26.87 -95.55 -85.25
N ALA A 909 -26.24 -96.40 -84.43
CA ALA A 909 -26.65 -97.79 -84.24
C ALA A 909 -26.04 -98.43 -82.99
N THR A 910 -26.62 -99.54 -82.56
CA THR A 910 -25.99 -100.47 -81.62
C THR A 910 -25.28 -101.57 -82.40
N TRP A 911 -24.03 -101.82 -82.04
CA TRP A 911 -23.13 -102.76 -82.67
C TRP A 911 -22.81 -103.89 -81.70
N VAL A 912 -22.62 -105.09 -82.23
CA VAL A 912 -22.24 -106.28 -81.50
C VAL A 912 -20.89 -106.78 -81.99
N LEU A 913 -19.97 -107.09 -81.08
CA LEU A 913 -18.76 -107.83 -81.37
C LEU A 913 -19.08 -109.31 -81.34
N VAL A 914 -19.15 -109.91 -82.51
CA VAL A 914 -19.53 -111.31 -82.70
C VAL A 914 -18.27 -112.15 -82.87
N LYS A 915 -18.11 -113.17 -82.04
CA LYS A 915 -17.05 -114.17 -82.10
C LYS A 915 -17.60 -115.48 -82.66
N PHE A 916 -17.05 -115.89 -83.80
CA PHE A 916 -17.42 -117.12 -84.48
C PHE A 916 -16.61 -118.33 -83.99
N ALA A 917 -17.07 -119.54 -84.29
CA ALA A 917 -16.39 -120.77 -83.91
C ALA A 917 -14.98 -120.91 -84.52
N ASP A 918 -14.72 -120.25 -85.65
CA ASP A 918 -13.39 -120.18 -86.29
C ASP A 918 -12.39 -119.27 -85.55
N GLY A 919 -12.82 -118.63 -84.46
CA GLY A 919 -12.02 -117.72 -83.64
C GLY A 919 -12.03 -116.26 -84.12
N SER A 920 -12.57 -115.96 -85.30
CA SER A 920 -12.66 -114.60 -85.80
C SER A 920 -13.68 -113.76 -85.01
N SER A 921 -13.39 -112.47 -84.83
CA SER A 921 -14.25 -111.53 -84.10
C SER A 921 -14.48 -110.26 -84.92
N TRP A 922 -15.74 -109.88 -85.08
CA TRP A 922 -16.14 -108.74 -85.91
C TRP A 922 -17.23 -107.91 -85.26
N TRP A 923 -17.09 -106.59 -85.33
CA TRP A 923 -18.17 -105.66 -85.04
C TRP A 923 -19.16 -105.64 -86.20
N MET A 924 -20.44 -105.80 -85.91
CA MET A 924 -21.53 -105.70 -86.88
C MET A 924 -22.77 -105.08 -86.25
N ASP A 925 -23.74 -104.67 -87.06
CA ASP A 925 -25.00 -104.12 -86.55
C ASP A 925 -25.74 -105.17 -85.72
N LYS A 926 -26.22 -104.79 -84.53
CA LYS A 926 -26.95 -105.69 -83.61
C LYS A 926 -28.21 -106.27 -84.25
N ASN A 927 -28.87 -105.55 -85.13
CA ASN A 927 -30.05 -106.03 -85.85
C ASN A 927 -29.72 -107.10 -86.90
N GLY A 928 -28.44 -107.31 -87.21
CA GLY A 928 -27.95 -108.37 -88.08
C GLY A 928 -27.79 -109.73 -87.41
N VAL A 929 -28.13 -109.84 -86.11
CA VAL A 929 -28.13 -111.10 -85.35
C VAL A 929 -29.45 -111.31 -84.61
N THR A 930 -29.84 -112.57 -84.37
CA THR A 930 -31.02 -112.95 -83.59
C THR A 930 -30.58 -113.80 -82.40
N LYS A 931 -31.03 -113.46 -81.19
CA LYS A 931 -30.65 -114.19 -79.97
C LYS A 931 -31.15 -115.64 -80.03
N GLN A 932 -30.28 -116.60 -79.75
CA GLN A 932 -30.62 -118.02 -79.65
C GLN A 932 -31.03 -118.40 -78.23
#